data_AF-A0A7Y5D6M7-F1
#
_entry.id   AF-A0A7Y5D6M7-F1
#
_cell.length_a   1.000
_cell.length_b   1.000
_cell.length_c   1.000
_cell.angle_alpha   90.00
_cell.angle_beta   90.00
_cell.angle_gamma   90.00
#
_symmetry.space_group_name_H-M   'P 1'
#
loop_
_entity.id
_entity.type
_entity.pdbx_description
1 polymer ?
#
loop_
_entity_poly.entity_id
_entity_poly.type
_entity_poly.pdbx_seq_one_letter_code
_entity_poly.pdbx_strand_id
1 'polypeptide(L)'
;MAQPLPGIDHIVVLMLENRSFDNLFGGLYPAGPGFHGLTGQESNFNPIAPGVGTWTVWQAPLGSATGAIPNPDPGEEFTDMNFQLFGTQTPSACPTATMAGFAANYARQPGTRPSPGFPSVPPVPKNIMQYFSAQTLPVSYTLARRFAVSDVWYAAAPVQTISNRIFTHTGTPSKLPKPQSPRPTQPKSRINNGDFTSGLSFSKIIEGDFVAPVTDTTIFELLDRAAPTNNAPACSDFSGKDPKLNWKVYYHDAPLSALCEYVYQHWCFGSLYGGNVFRYREHFSSETNFEYDIRKGLLPTYSFIEPAYTSVEYTANSNHPGGAIPDPLDLNAQNFQPPINIDNGEKLLAEVYASLARHPHVFDRTLLIVTYDEHGGVYDHMPPGSAVSPFVTPVSNFNYDRTGVRVPAILINPRIATKVFRPTDGQQVTGRCGTFVTQLDHTSIIKTLCAQFGLGTPPTPRAISVPTLAGLIKPTADAAHEPLHELMAIAAAESSARRSAPRDLGASARIRAWYGLRKEDGFHGNQLNNAVFATSAIAWNGRLRATSYPLREIVDLDADAEDALHAADIRDTGALLAAIAAVDGAARVAALTGQDPSRIRRWAEQAGLLRVPGILGDDAHLLAAAGIRTREQLARTAPAELHVRMLRAAKDLKVADFALEPNVTTGWVASASN
;
A
#
# COMPACT_ATOMS: atom_id res chain seq x y z
N MET A 1 7.82 -30.95 7.39
CA MET A 1 6.93 -29.90 6.84
C MET A 1 6.60 -28.93 7.96
N ALA A 2 6.59 -27.62 7.70
CA ALA A 2 6.21 -26.63 8.71
C ALA A 2 4.74 -26.82 9.10
N GLN A 3 4.40 -26.58 10.36
CA GLN A 3 3.05 -26.80 10.88
C GLN A 3 2.14 -25.60 10.55
N PRO A 4 0.91 -25.82 10.07
CA PRO A 4 -0.04 -24.75 9.85
C PRO A 4 -0.48 -24.10 11.17
N LEU A 5 -0.92 -22.85 11.07
CA LEU A 5 -1.62 -22.11 12.12
C LEU A 5 -3.04 -22.68 12.29
N PRO A 6 -3.39 -23.22 13.47
CA PRO A 6 -4.68 -23.86 13.69
C PRO A 6 -5.86 -22.89 13.47
N GLY A 7 -6.80 -23.26 12.59
CA GLY A 7 -8.05 -22.54 12.38
C GLY A 7 -7.94 -21.18 11.70
N ILE A 8 -6.82 -20.89 11.02
CA ILE A 8 -6.65 -19.68 10.21
C ILE A 8 -7.01 -19.99 8.75
N ASP A 9 -7.93 -19.19 8.20
CA ASP A 9 -8.36 -19.24 6.79
C ASP A 9 -7.82 -18.07 5.98
N HIS A 10 -7.53 -16.94 6.64
CA HIS A 10 -7.12 -15.70 6.00
C HIS A 10 -5.82 -15.19 6.60
N ILE A 11 -4.87 -14.81 5.75
CA ILE A 11 -3.69 -14.03 6.15
C ILE A 11 -3.78 -12.67 5.48
N VAL A 12 -3.89 -11.63 6.30
CA VAL A 12 -3.91 -10.24 5.86
C VAL A 12 -2.57 -9.61 6.23
N VAL A 13 -1.92 -8.95 5.28
CA VAL A 13 -0.67 -8.21 5.51
C VAL A 13 -0.93 -6.73 5.24
N LEU A 14 -0.75 -5.89 6.25
CA LEU A 14 -0.61 -4.44 6.08
C LEU A 14 0.88 -4.11 6.08
N MET A 15 1.40 -3.62 4.95
CA MET A 15 2.81 -3.25 4.83
C MET A 15 2.98 -1.74 4.70
N LEU A 16 3.45 -1.13 5.79
CA LEU A 16 3.81 0.28 5.89
C LEU A 16 5.26 0.51 5.40
N GLU A 17 5.74 1.74 5.46
CA GLU A 17 6.99 2.19 4.85
C GLU A 17 8.03 2.65 5.87
N ASN A 18 9.27 2.24 5.65
CA ASN A 18 10.48 2.98 6.03
C ASN A 18 10.58 3.32 7.54
N ARG A 19 10.45 2.31 8.40
CA ARG A 19 10.63 2.45 9.86
C ARG A 19 11.37 1.25 10.44
N SER A 20 12.34 1.51 11.31
CA SER A 20 13.02 0.47 12.08
C SER A 20 12.17 -0.03 13.24
N PHE A 21 12.48 -1.24 13.72
CA PHE A 21 11.83 -1.79 14.92
C PHE A 21 12.06 -0.88 16.12
N ASP A 22 13.29 -0.43 16.37
CA ASP A 22 13.57 0.41 17.53
C ASP A 22 12.87 1.76 17.51
N ASN A 23 12.65 2.34 16.32
CA ASN A 23 11.94 3.60 16.21
C ASN A 23 10.49 3.50 16.72
N LEU A 24 9.81 2.38 16.48
CA LEU A 24 8.43 2.18 16.95
C LEU A 24 8.38 1.47 18.30
N PHE A 25 9.06 0.33 18.42
CA PHE A 25 8.90 -0.62 19.51
C PHE A 25 10.15 -0.82 20.36
N GLY A 26 11.23 -0.07 20.12
CA GLY A 26 12.43 -0.11 20.96
C GLY A 26 12.12 0.12 22.45
N GLY A 27 11.14 0.99 22.74
CA GLY A 27 10.64 1.26 24.10
C GLY A 27 9.39 0.48 24.52
N LEU A 28 8.96 -0.56 23.79
CA LEU A 28 7.70 -1.27 24.06
C LEU A 28 7.69 -2.01 25.40
N TYR A 29 8.78 -2.73 25.68
CA TYR A 29 9.05 -3.47 26.91
C TYR A 29 10.49 -3.21 27.38
N PRO A 30 10.82 -3.47 28.65
CA PRO A 30 12.20 -3.39 29.13
C PRO A 30 13.13 -4.30 28.32
N ALA A 31 14.28 -3.76 27.90
CA ALA A 31 15.30 -4.51 27.17
C ALA A 31 15.87 -5.65 28.02
N GLY A 32 16.08 -6.81 27.40
CA GLY A 32 16.69 -7.98 28.04
C GLY A 32 16.51 -9.27 27.24
N PRO A 33 16.82 -10.45 27.82
CA PRO A 33 16.69 -11.73 27.11
C PRO A 33 15.29 -12.01 26.57
N GLY A 34 14.25 -11.48 27.22
CA GLY A 34 12.85 -11.62 26.81
C GLY A 34 12.38 -10.62 25.75
N PHE A 35 13.13 -9.55 25.48
CA PHE A 35 12.79 -8.53 24.49
C PHE A 35 14.02 -7.74 24.06
N HIS A 36 14.35 -7.79 22.77
CA HIS A 36 15.45 -7.04 22.16
C HIS A 36 15.05 -5.59 21.90
N GLY A 37 14.69 -4.86 22.95
CA GLY A 37 14.40 -3.42 22.92
C GLY A 37 15.63 -2.55 23.21
N LEU A 38 15.41 -1.24 23.24
CA LEU A 38 16.43 -0.25 23.57
C LEU A 38 16.69 -0.20 25.08
N THR A 39 17.96 -0.16 25.46
CA THR A 39 18.41 0.10 26.84
C THR A 39 18.40 1.59 27.19
N GLY A 40 18.36 2.46 26.17
CA GLY A 40 18.47 3.90 26.31
C GLY A 40 19.92 4.41 26.32
N GLN A 41 20.90 3.52 26.13
CA GLN A 41 22.33 3.85 26.10
C GLN A 41 22.94 3.71 24.70
N GLU A 42 22.17 3.17 23.75
CA GLU A 42 22.55 3.05 22.35
C GLU A 42 22.88 4.43 21.79
N SER A 43 23.99 4.55 21.06
CA SER A 43 24.40 5.84 20.53
C SER A 43 25.16 5.73 19.22
N ASN A 44 25.16 6.82 18.45
CA ASN A 44 25.92 6.95 17.21
C ASN A 44 26.85 8.16 17.29
N PHE A 45 27.96 8.14 16.55
CA PHE A 45 28.89 9.26 16.52
C PHE A 45 28.19 10.56 16.07
N ASN A 46 28.56 11.70 16.67
CA ASN A 46 28.10 13.01 16.19
C ASN A 46 29.01 13.53 15.05
N PRO A 47 28.54 13.50 13.79
CA PRO A 47 29.36 13.90 12.65
C PRO A 47 29.56 15.42 12.52
N ILE A 48 28.71 16.23 13.17
CA ILE A 48 28.71 17.70 13.04
C ILE A 48 29.72 18.36 13.99
N ALA A 49 30.10 17.67 15.07
CA ALA A 49 31.06 18.18 16.05
C ALA A 49 32.16 17.12 16.32
N PRO A 50 33.17 17.00 15.43
CA PRO A 50 34.28 16.07 15.62
C PRO A 50 34.97 16.29 16.97
N GLY A 51 34.96 15.27 17.83
CA GLY A 51 35.55 15.31 19.18
C GLY A 51 34.60 15.68 20.32
N VAL A 52 33.29 15.91 20.07
CA VAL A 52 32.37 16.49 21.07
C VAL A 52 31.24 15.55 21.55
N GLY A 53 31.14 14.30 21.09
CA GLY A 53 30.29 13.28 21.73
C GLY A 53 29.47 12.40 20.76
N THR A 54 28.52 11.65 21.32
CA THR A 54 27.59 10.76 20.60
C THR A 54 26.15 11.27 20.69
N TRP A 55 25.32 10.90 19.72
CA TRP A 55 23.87 11.02 19.79
C TRP A 55 23.30 9.74 20.37
N THR A 56 22.87 9.77 21.63
CA THR A 56 22.15 8.67 22.27
C THR A 56 20.70 8.62 21.74
N VAL A 57 20.15 7.41 21.69
CA VAL A 57 18.71 7.23 21.45
C VAL A 57 17.89 8.05 22.43
N TRP A 58 16.78 8.61 21.96
CA TRP A 58 15.94 9.48 22.77
C TRP A 58 14.46 9.29 22.42
N GLN A 59 13.61 9.39 23.43
CA GLN A 59 12.17 9.22 23.26
C GLN A 59 11.52 10.52 22.80
N ALA A 60 10.68 10.43 21.77
CA ALA A 60 9.92 11.56 21.25
C ALA A 60 8.93 12.10 22.30
N PRO A 61 8.88 13.44 22.54
CA PRO A 61 7.77 14.02 23.29
C PRO A 61 6.48 13.99 22.46
N LEU A 62 5.35 14.31 23.10
CA LEU A 62 4.06 14.39 22.40
C LEU A 62 3.99 15.64 21.52
N GLY A 63 3.51 15.47 20.29
CA GLY A 63 3.27 16.57 19.35
C GLY A 63 3.25 16.12 17.88
N SER A 64 2.55 16.87 17.03
CA SER A 64 2.49 16.59 15.59
C SER A 64 3.84 16.80 14.89
N ALA A 65 4.61 17.80 15.33
CA ALA A 65 5.96 18.06 14.80
C ALA A 65 6.92 16.89 15.03
N THR A 66 6.74 16.11 16.10
CA THR A 66 7.58 14.95 16.43
C THR A 66 7.13 13.67 15.74
N GLY A 67 5.85 13.53 15.41
CA GLY A 67 5.32 12.43 14.60
C GLY A 67 5.80 12.43 13.14
N ALA A 68 6.31 13.58 12.68
CA ALA A 68 6.88 13.81 11.35
C ALA A 68 8.42 13.64 11.28
N ILE A 69 9.08 13.23 12.38
CA ILE A 69 10.53 13.07 12.44
C ILE A 69 10.92 11.62 12.07
N PRO A 70 12.00 11.40 11.30
CA PRO A 70 12.93 12.39 10.74
C PRO A 70 12.38 13.14 9.51
N ASN A 71 12.76 14.40 9.34
CA ASN A 71 12.53 15.24 8.17
C ASN A 71 13.74 16.18 8.01
N PRO A 72 14.44 16.24 6.85
CA PRO A 72 14.21 15.58 5.56
C PRO A 72 14.27 14.04 5.58
N ASP A 73 13.95 13.45 4.43
CA ASP A 73 14.05 12.00 4.17
C ASP A 73 15.48 11.47 4.43
N PRO A 74 15.66 10.37 5.20
CA PRO A 74 16.96 9.77 5.42
C PRO A 74 17.50 9.01 4.20
N GLY A 75 18.77 8.59 4.27
CA GLY A 75 19.40 7.83 3.21
C GLY A 75 18.90 6.40 3.20
N GLU A 76 18.39 5.95 2.05
CA GLU A 76 17.80 4.62 1.89
C GLU A 76 18.43 3.84 0.71
N GLU A 77 19.38 4.41 -0.04
CA GLU A 77 20.07 3.63 -1.07
C GLU A 77 20.91 2.51 -0.44
N PHE A 78 21.19 1.44 -1.19
CA PHE A 78 22.06 0.36 -0.72
C PHE A 78 23.43 0.82 -0.21
N THR A 79 23.98 1.87 -0.81
CA THR A 79 25.22 2.52 -0.38
C THR A 79 25.04 3.24 0.96
N ASP A 80 23.92 3.91 1.17
CA ASP A 80 23.58 4.53 2.46
C ASP A 80 23.39 3.49 3.55
N MET A 81 22.61 2.44 3.28
CA MET A 81 22.39 1.35 4.22
C MET A 81 23.70 0.63 4.56
N ASN A 82 24.58 0.41 3.58
CA ASN A 82 25.93 -0.07 3.85
C ASN A 82 26.71 0.85 4.79
N PHE A 83 26.63 2.16 4.57
CA PHE A 83 27.30 3.13 5.44
C PHE A 83 26.74 3.12 6.85
N GLN A 84 25.42 3.03 7.00
CA GLN A 84 24.72 2.95 8.29
C GLN A 84 25.17 1.72 9.11
N LEU A 85 25.21 0.56 8.44
CA LEU A 85 25.57 -0.72 9.03
C LEU A 85 27.08 -0.86 9.32
N PHE A 86 27.94 -0.40 8.40
CA PHE A 86 29.36 -0.77 8.37
C PHE A 86 30.32 0.44 8.40
N GLY A 87 29.81 1.67 8.37
CA GLY A 87 30.63 2.90 8.30
C GLY A 87 31.27 3.15 6.93
N THR A 88 30.95 2.36 5.90
CA THR A 88 31.43 2.51 4.52
C THR A 88 30.35 2.11 3.50
N GLN A 89 30.31 2.79 2.36
CA GLN A 89 29.35 2.47 1.28
C GLN A 89 29.70 1.17 0.54
N THR A 90 30.95 0.72 0.62
CA THR A 90 31.51 -0.44 -0.11
C THR A 90 32.17 -1.42 0.85
N PRO A 91 31.40 -2.07 1.75
CA PRO A 91 31.95 -3.00 2.71
C PRO A 91 32.54 -4.24 2.02
N SER A 92 33.42 -4.95 2.73
CA SER A 92 33.90 -6.26 2.30
C SER A 92 32.77 -7.30 2.26
N ALA A 93 33.04 -8.52 1.78
CA ALA A 93 32.02 -9.55 1.56
C ALA A 93 31.29 -10.02 2.83
N CYS A 94 31.99 -10.12 3.96
CA CYS A 94 31.45 -10.58 5.24
C CYS A 94 31.83 -9.59 6.34
N PRO A 95 31.31 -8.35 6.27
CA PRO A 95 31.63 -7.29 7.21
C PRO A 95 30.86 -7.52 8.53
N THR A 96 31.42 -7.05 9.64
CA THR A 96 30.67 -6.98 10.92
C THR A 96 29.90 -5.67 10.97
N ALA A 97 28.58 -5.72 11.17
CA ALA A 97 27.75 -4.54 11.32
C ALA A 97 27.97 -3.90 12.70
N THR A 98 28.38 -2.63 12.72
CA THR A 98 28.59 -1.86 13.95
C THR A 98 27.36 -1.05 14.36
N MET A 99 26.43 -0.84 13.42
CA MET A 99 25.24 0.00 13.59
C MET A 99 25.56 1.44 14.00
N ALA A 100 26.79 1.92 13.78
CA ALA A 100 27.26 3.22 14.29
C ALA A 100 27.21 4.35 13.25
N GLY A 101 26.78 4.05 12.02
CA GLY A 101 26.85 4.95 10.88
C GLY A 101 25.60 5.77 10.59
N PHE A 102 24.49 5.56 11.31
CA PHE A 102 23.18 6.16 10.99
C PHE A 102 23.18 7.69 11.10
N ALA A 103 23.61 8.24 12.24
CA ALA A 103 23.66 9.69 12.41
C ALA A 103 24.64 10.35 11.42
N ALA A 104 25.77 9.69 11.15
CA ALA A 104 26.78 10.13 10.19
C ALA A 104 26.29 10.08 8.74
N ASN A 105 25.47 9.08 8.39
CA ASN A 105 24.82 8.99 7.10
C ASN A 105 23.76 10.08 6.96
N TYR A 106 22.89 10.25 7.96
CA TYR A 106 21.81 11.24 7.91
C TYR A 106 22.32 12.68 7.76
N ALA A 107 23.43 13.02 8.42
CA ALA A 107 24.09 14.33 8.27
C ALA A 107 24.52 14.67 6.83
N ARG A 108 24.68 13.65 5.97
CA ARG A 108 25.11 13.80 4.57
C ARG A 108 23.93 13.88 3.61
N GLN A 109 22.71 13.62 4.09
CA GLN A 109 21.52 13.62 3.24
C GLN A 109 21.15 15.04 2.80
N PRO A 110 20.55 15.18 1.61
CA PRO A 110 20.08 16.48 1.16
C PRO A 110 18.99 16.99 2.11
N GLY A 111 19.00 18.30 2.39
CA GLY A 111 17.86 18.98 3.03
C GLY A 111 16.60 18.90 2.17
N THR A 112 15.45 19.28 2.73
CA THR A 112 14.24 19.46 1.91
C THR A 112 14.47 20.57 0.89
N ARG A 113 13.88 20.44 -0.30
CA ARG A 113 13.92 21.53 -1.28
C ARG A 113 13.05 22.69 -0.78
N PRO A 114 13.47 23.96 -0.96
CA PRO A 114 12.61 25.09 -0.63
C PRO A 114 11.40 25.13 -1.57
N SER A 115 10.23 25.44 -1.02
CA SER A 115 8.98 25.66 -1.76
C SER A 115 8.27 26.93 -1.26
N PRO A 116 7.41 27.59 -2.06
CA PRO A 116 6.65 28.75 -1.59
C PRO A 116 5.91 28.46 -0.27
N GLY A 117 6.21 29.25 0.77
CA GLY A 117 5.64 29.07 2.11
C GLY A 117 6.36 28.06 3.02
N PHE A 118 7.35 27.32 2.51
CA PHE A 118 8.09 26.29 3.25
C PHE A 118 9.61 26.41 3.02
N PRO A 119 10.38 26.86 4.04
CA PRO A 119 11.83 26.94 3.92
C PRO A 119 12.47 25.53 3.83
N SER A 120 13.65 25.47 3.22
CA SER A 120 14.49 24.27 3.24
C SER A 120 14.84 23.88 4.68
N VAL A 121 14.68 22.59 5.00
CA VAL A 121 14.99 21.99 6.29
C VAL A 121 16.23 21.11 6.14
N PRO A 122 17.36 21.43 6.80
CA PRO A 122 18.56 20.59 6.76
C PRO A 122 18.39 19.32 7.61
N PRO A 123 19.16 18.25 7.35
CA PRO A 123 19.15 17.07 8.21
C PRO A 123 19.66 17.41 9.62
N VAL A 124 18.97 16.88 10.63
CA VAL A 124 19.37 16.98 12.04
C VAL A 124 19.76 15.58 12.53
N PRO A 125 21.05 15.23 12.63
CA PRO A 125 21.50 13.86 12.92
C PRO A 125 20.89 13.20 14.15
N LYS A 126 20.58 13.99 15.20
CA LYS A 126 19.91 13.49 16.40
C LYS A 126 18.55 12.85 16.08
N ASN A 127 17.84 13.33 15.06
CA ASN A 127 16.50 12.87 14.71
C ASN A 127 16.45 11.40 14.28
N ILE A 128 17.53 10.88 13.70
CA ILE A 128 17.58 9.47 13.29
C ILE A 128 17.62 8.50 14.48
N MET A 129 18.01 9.00 15.65
CA MET A 129 18.10 8.26 16.91
C MET A 129 16.80 8.37 17.74
N GLN A 130 15.75 8.98 17.21
CA GLN A 130 14.46 9.09 17.89
C GLN A 130 13.77 7.73 17.95
N TYR A 131 13.07 7.45 19.04
CA TYR A 131 12.04 6.41 19.12
C TYR A 131 10.75 6.95 19.74
N PHE A 132 9.62 6.34 19.39
CA PHE A 132 8.30 6.76 19.82
C PHE A 132 7.90 6.15 21.17
N SER A 133 6.93 6.81 21.82
CA SER A 133 6.33 6.34 23.07
C SER A 133 4.94 5.72 22.82
N ALA A 134 4.40 5.03 23.83
CA ALA A 134 3.03 4.53 23.79
C ALA A 134 1.99 5.66 23.65
N GLN A 135 2.31 6.86 24.12
CA GLN A 135 1.45 8.03 24.01
C GLN A 135 1.47 8.61 22.59
N THR A 136 2.58 8.46 21.86
CA THR A 136 2.68 8.89 20.46
C THR A 136 2.10 7.86 19.51
N LEU A 137 2.21 6.56 19.82
CA LEU A 137 1.71 5.46 19.00
C LEU A 137 0.68 4.60 19.76
N PRO A 138 -0.47 5.18 20.13
CA PRO A 138 -1.44 4.51 21.00
C PRO A 138 -2.05 3.26 20.36
N VAL A 139 -2.26 3.23 19.05
CA VAL A 139 -2.82 2.08 18.33
C VAL A 139 -1.78 0.97 18.26
N SER A 140 -0.59 1.26 17.74
CA SER A 140 0.47 0.25 17.58
C SER A 140 0.91 -0.33 18.92
N TYR A 141 1.11 0.48 19.96
CA TYR A 141 1.49 -0.05 21.29
C TYR A 141 0.40 -0.89 21.92
N THR A 142 -0.87 -0.50 21.76
CA THR A 142 -1.98 -1.27 22.31
C THR A 142 -2.09 -2.62 21.62
N LEU A 143 -2.01 -2.66 20.29
CA LEU A 143 -2.02 -3.92 19.54
C LEU A 143 -0.82 -4.81 19.87
N ALA A 144 0.39 -4.23 19.93
CA ALA A 144 1.60 -4.96 20.29
C ALA A 144 1.61 -5.49 21.73
N ARG A 145 0.91 -4.82 22.65
CA ARG A 145 0.71 -5.28 24.04
C ARG A 145 -0.41 -6.31 24.19
N ARG A 146 -1.44 -6.21 23.35
CA ARG A 146 -2.60 -7.09 23.37
C ARG A 146 -2.34 -8.43 22.69
N PHE A 147 -1.55 -8.42 21.63
CA PHE A 147 -1.20 -9.57 20.81
C PHE A 147 0.32 -9.81 20.88
N ALA A 148 0.94 -10.22 19.76
CA ALA A 148 2.38 -10.46 19.70
C ALA A 148 3.09 -9.43 18.83
N VAL A 149 4.32 -9.10 19.23
CA VAL A 149 5.33 -8.48 18.36
C VAL A 149 6.45 -9.48 18.07
N SER A 150 7.07 -9.41 16.90
CA SER A 150 8.36 -10.08 16.66
C SER A 150 9.49 -9.06 16.76
N ASP A 151 10.42 -9.29 17.69
CA ASP A 151 11.64 -8.49 17.86
C ASP A 151 12.84 -9.05 17.09
N VAL A 152 12.57 -9.96 16.16
CA VAL A 152 13.53 -10.66 15.28
C VAL A 152 12.99 -10.76 13.84
N TRP A 153 12.18 -9.79 13.43
CA TRP A 153 11.70 -9.65 12.04
C TRP A 153 12.56 -8.65 11.28
N TYR A 154 13.28 -9.12 10.26
CA TYR A 154 14.19 -8.29 9.48
C TYR A 154 13.62 -7.95 8.11
N ALA A 155 13.97 -6.77 7.59
CA ALA A 155 13.79 -6.52 6.17
C ALA A 155 14.51 -7.62 5.36
N ALA A 156 13.96 -8.02 4.23
CA ALA A 156 14.51 -9.17 3.50
C ALA A 156 15.95 -8.92 3.02
N ALA A 157 16.32 -7.67 2.71
CA ALA A 157 17.70 -7.24 2.55
C ALA A 157 17.88 -5.73 2.83
N PRO A 158 19.12 -5.20 2.94
CA PRO A 158 19.37 -3.78 3.16
C PRO A 158 19.27 -3.05 1.81
N VAL A 159 18.05 -2.94 1.30
CA VAL A 159 17.69 -2.42 -0.02
C VAL A 159 16.41 -1.58 0.08
N GLN A 160 16.12 -0.77 -0.94
CA GLN A 160 14.98 0.16 -0.91
C GLN A 160 13.61 -0.53 -0.98
N THR A 161 12.57 0.24 -0.65
CA THR A 161 11.12 -0.04 -0.72
C THR A 161 10.71 -1.03 -1.80
N ILE A 162 10.89 -0.69 -3.09
CA ILE A 162 10.37 -1.52 -4.19
C ILE A 162 11.02 -2.89 -4.17
N SER A 163 12.33 -2.95 -3.95
CA SER A 163 13.05 -4.21 -3.91
C SER A 163 12.52 -5.12 -2.80
N ASN A 164 12.37 -4.60 -1.57
CA ASN A 164 11.85 -5.39 -0.45
C ASN A 164 10.36 -5.77 -0.62
N ARG A 165 9.52 -4.91 -1.21
CA ARG A 165 8.11 -5.24 -1.52
C ARG A 165 8.00 -6.34 -2.56
N ILE A 166 8.74 -6.25 -3.67
CA ILE A 166 8.81 -7.33 -4.66
C ILE A 166 9.33 -8.62 -4.03
N PHE A 167 10.37 -8.52 -3.21
CA PHE A 167 10.97 -9.65 -2.53
C PHE A 167 9.98 -10.35 -1.58
N THR A 168 9.05 -9.60 -0.98
CA THR A 168 7.94 -10.11 -0.16
C THR A 168 6.96 -10.99 -0.95
N HIS A 169 6.76 -10.69 -2.23
CA HIS A 169 5.81 -11.40 -3.08
C HIS A 169 6.43 -12.58 -3.83
N THR A 170 7.71 -12.52 -4.17
CA THR A 170 8.36 -13.49 -5.07
C THR A 170 9.47 -14.29 -4.41
N GLY A 171 9.93 -13.87 -3.22
CA GLY A 171 11.10 -14.46 -2.60
C GLY A 171 12.40 -14.20 -3.38
N THR A 172 12.42 -13.24 -4.32
CA THR A 172 13.62 -12.69 -4.96
C THR A 172 13.43 -11.20 -5.29
N PRO A 173 14.46 -10.35 -5.28
CA PRO A 173 14.36 -8.97 -5.78
C PRO A 173 14.36 -8.91 -7.33
N SER A 174 14.31 -10.07 -8.00
CA SER A 174 14.52 -10.22 -9.44
C SER A 174 15.93 -9.84 -9.92
N LYS A 175 16.18 -10.12 -11.20
CA LYS A 175 17.41 -9.74 -11.92
C LYS A 175 17.06 -8.71 -13.00
N LEU A 176 17.99 -7.80 -13.31
CA LEU A 176 17.86 -6.93 -14.49
C LEU A 176 18.23 -7.69 -15.77
N PRO A 177 17.48 -7.55 -16.87
CA PRO A 177 18.07 -7.59 -18.20
C PRO A 177 18.55 -6.18 -18.59
N LYS A 178 19.86 -5.95 -18.67
CA LYS A 178 20.45 -4.97 -19.59
C LYS A 178 21.59 -5.63 -20.37
N PRO A 179 21.36 -6.02 -21.63
CA PRO A 179 22.42 -6.29 -22.60
C PRO A 179 22.80 -4.96 -23.27
N GLN A 180 23.78 -4.24 -22.72
CA GLN A 180 24.45 -3.14 -23.45
C GLN A 180 25.98 -3.17 -23.29
N SER A 181 26.55 -4.33 -22.98
CA SER A 181 27.99 -4.54 -23.11
C SER A 181 28.28 -5.88 -23.79
N PRO A 182 29.21 -5.95 -24.77
CA PRO A 182 29.51 -7.16 -25.55
C PRO A 182 30.23 -8.27 -24.75
N ARG A 183 30.10 -8.33 -23.42
CA ARG A 183 30.84 -9.28 -22.56
C ARG A 183 29.90 -10.23 -21.84
N PRO A 184 30.36 -11.44 -21.47
CA PRO A 184 29.62 -12.32 -20.57
C PRO A 184 29.70 -11.76 -19.14
N THR A 185 28.93 -10.71 -18.82
CA THR A 185 28.83 -10.21 -17.44
C THR A 185 27.64 -10.87 -16.76
N GLN A 186 27.86 -11.47 -15.60
CA GLN A 186 26.79 -11.99 -14.75
C GLN A 186 25.72 -10.92 -14.51
N PRO A 187 24.42 -11.30 -14.48
CA PRO A 187 23.33 -10.34 -14.27
C PRO A 187 23.48 -9.60 -12.93
N LYS A 188 22.96 -8.38 -12.87
CA LYS A 188 22.83 -7.63 -11.62
C LYS A 188 21.48 -7.97 -10.97
N SER A 189 21.49 -8.17 -9.66
CA SER A 189 20.26 -8.12 -8.87
C SER A 189 19.72 -6.69 -8.84
N ARG A 190 18.40 -6.53 -8.73
CA ARG A 190 17.79 -5.22 -8.46
C ARG A 190 17.97 -4.91 -6.98
N ILE A 191 18.34 -3.69 -6.63
CA ILE A 191 18.71 -3.28 -5.28
C ILE A 191 18.00 -1.96 -4.95
N ASN A 192 18.05 -1.00 -5.86
CA ASN A 192 17.47 0.32 -5.64
C ASN A 192 16.13 0.44 -6.38
N ASN A 193 15.29 1.37 -5.94
CA ASN A 193 14.00 1.68 -6.58
C ASN A 193 14.18 1.95 -8.08
N GLY A 194 15.28 2.61 -8.45
CA GLY A 194 15.66 2.89 -9.83
C GLY A 194 15.86 1.67 -10.73
N ASP A 195 16.14 0.49 -10.17
CA ASP A 195 16.29 -0.75 -10.94
C ASP A 195 14.94 -1.29 -11.45
N PHE A 196 13.82 -0.83 -10.88
CA PHE A 196 12.47 -1.21 -11.29
C PHE A 196 11.82 -0.18 -12.21
N THR A 197 12.34 1.05 -12.19
CA THR A 197 11.80 2.17 -12.97
C THR A 197 12.69 2.59 -14.12
N SER A 198 13.88 2.01 -14.28
CA SER A 198 14.79 2.40 -15.36
C SER A 198 14.16 2.17 -16.74
N GLY A 199 13.97 3.25 -17.49
CA GLY A 199 13.36 3.21 -18.83
C GLY A 199 11.83 3.23 -18.84
N LEU A 200 11.17 3.24 -17.68
CA LEU A 200 9.75 3.55 -17.59
C LEU A 200 9.52 5.01 -18.05
N SER A 201 8.90 5.19 -19.22
CA SER A 201 8.28 6.46 -19.61
C SER A 201 6.79 6.40 -19.31
N PHE A 202 6.19 7.55 -19.02
CA PHE A 202 4.75 7.66 -18.79
C PHE A 202 3.93 7.02 -19.93
N SER A 203 4.34 7.26 -21.18
CA SER A 203 3.71 6.67 -22.37
C SER A 203 3.72 5.14 -22.36
N LYS A 204 4.87 4.51 -22.10
CA LYS A 204 5.01 3.05 -22.11
C LYS A 204 4.20 2.37 -21.01
N ILE A 205 4.23 2.94 -19.81
CA ILE A 205 3.44 2.45 -18.68
C ILE A 205 1.94 2.46 -18.99
N ILE A 206 1.43 3.55 -19.58
CA ILE A 206 0.02 3.70 -19.96
C ILE A 206 -0.39 2.74 -21.09
N GLU A 207 0.55 2.44 -21.98
CA GLU A 207 0.38 1.47 -23.07
C GLU A 207 0.47 0.01 -22.57
N GLY A 208 0.81 -0.21 -21.30
CA GLY A 208 0.97 -1.54 -20.70
C GLY A 208 2.37 -2.14 -20.88
N ASP A 209 3.31 -1.36 -21.42
CA ASP A 209 4.71 -1.74 -21.61
C ASP A 209 5.51 -1.46 -20.33
N PHE A 210 5.61 -2.48 -19.47
CA PHE A 210 6.62 -2.48 -18.42
C PHE A 210 8.00 -2.64 -19.06
N VAL A 211 8.87 -1.65 -18.88
CA VAL A 211 10.28 -1.84 -19.21
C VAL A 211 10.88 -2.78 -18.16
N ALA A 212 10.99 -4.07 -18.55
CA ALA A 212 11.48 -5.18 -17.73
C ALA A 212 10.61 -5.47 -16.49
N PRO A 213 9.39 -6.02 -16.65
CA PRO A 213 8.55 -6.39 -15.52
C PRO A 213 9.20 -7.49 -14.66
N VAL A 214 8.74 -7.63 -13.42
CA VAL A 214 9.11 -8.76 -12.58
C VAL A 214 8.24 -9.96 -12.97
N THR A 215 8.90 -10.99 -13.52
CA THR A 215 8.25 -12.21 -14.04
C THR A 215 8.53 -13.44 -13.19
N ASP A 216 9.22 -13.27 -12.05
CA ASP A 216 9.45 -14.34 -11.08
C ASP A 216 8.11 -14.88 -10.55
N THR A 217 8.07 -16.17 -10.22
CA THR A 217 6.88 -16.78 -9.61
C THR A 217 6.53 -16.07 -8.31
N THR A 218 5.27 -15.64 -8.22
CA THR A 218 4.75 -14.89 -7.08
C THR A 218 3.92 -15.78 -6.16
N ILE A 219 3.72 -15.36 -4.91
CA ILE A 219 2.78 -16.01 -4.00
C ILE A 219 1.33 -15.97 -4.52
N PHE A 220 0.97 -14.91 -5.22
CA PHE A 220 -0.33 -14.76 -5.88
C PHE A 220 -0.55 -15.85 -6.94
N GLU A 221 0.49 -16.11 -7.73
CA GLU A 221 0.48 -17.19 -8.72
C GLU A 221 0.38 -18.57 -8.07
N LEU A 222 1.05 -18.80 -6.95
CA LEU A 222 0.93 -20.06 -6.22
C LEU A 222 -0.49 -20.30 -5.69
N LEU A 223 -1.17 -19.24 -5.22
CA LEU A 223 -2.56 -19.32 -4.76
C LEU A 223 -3.52 -19.67 -5.91
N ASP A 224 -3.39 -19.00 -7.06
CA ASP A 224 -4.24 -19.28 -8.22
C ASP A 224 -3.95 -20.64 -8.88
N ARG A 225 -2.68 -21.10 -8.92
CA ARG A 225 -2.33 -22.44 -9.43
C ARG A 225 -2.87 -23.58 -8.56
N ALA A 226 -3.01 -23.35 -7.25
CA ALA A 226 -3.52 -24.33 -6.31
C ALA A 226 -5.06 -24.43 -6.35
N ALA A 227 -5.76 -23.44 -6.92
CA ALA A 227 -7.19 -23.54 -7.20
C ALA A 227 -7.46 -24.46 -8.40
N PRO A 228 -8.53 -25.28 -8.40
CA PRO A 228 -8.91 -26.08 -9.55
C PRO A 228 -9.17 -25.17 -10.75
N THR A 229 -8.40 -25.41 -11.79
CA THR A 229 -8.28 -24.54 -12.96
C THR A 229 -9.51 -24.60 -13.84
N ASN A 230 -10.08 -23.44 -14.13
CA ASN A 230 -10.45 -23.13 -15.51
C ASN A 230 -9.49 -22.03 -15.96
N ASN A 231 -8.85 -22.22 -17.12
CA ASN A 231 -8.04 -21.22 -17.84
C ASN A 231 -8.93 -20.05 -18.30
N ALA A 232 -9.51 -19.35 -17.34
CA ALA A 232 -10.40 -18.24 -17.57
C ALA A 232 -9.49 -17.01 -17.81
N PRO A 233 -9.65 -16.27 -18.92
CA PRO A 233 -8.89 -15.04 -19.15
C PRO A 233 -9.10 -14.07 -17.98
N ALA A 234 -8.10 -13.21 -17.74
CA ALA A 234 -7.99 -12.33 -16.58
C ALA A 234 -9.31 -11.69 -16.13
N CYS A 235 -10.21 -11.34 -17.07
CA CYS A 235 -11.46 -10.61 -16.81
C CYS A 235 -12.76 -11.44 -16.95
N SER A 236 -12.71 -12.77 -16.90
CA SER A 236 -13.92 -13.60 -17.00
C SER A 236 -14.61 -13.79 -15.64
N ASP A 237 -15.93 -14.00 -15.70
CA ASP A 237 -16.79 -14.23 -14.53
C ASP A 237 -16.18 -15.28 -13.58
N PHE A 238 -15.96 -14.88 -12.33
CA PHE A 238 -15.31 -15.69 -11.30
C PHE A 238 -16.24 -16.73 -10.65
N SER A 239 -17.45 -16.90 -11.20
CA SER A 239 -18.41 -17.94 -10.82
C SER A 239 -17.90 -19.36 -11.16
N GLY A 240 -16.89 -19.84 -10.42
CA GLY A 240 -16.38 -21.21 -10.60
C GLY A 240 -14.98 -21.51 -10.05
N LYS A 241 -14.22 -20.55 -9.52
CA LYS A 241 -12.99 -20.87 -8.76
C LYS A 241 -13.36 -21.67 -7.50
N ASP A 242 -12.50 -22.57 -7.02
CA ASP A 242 -12.63 -23.03 -5.62
C ASP A 242 -12.60 -21.77 -4.75
N PRO A 243 -13.69 -21.44 -4.04
CA PRO A 243 -13.81 -20.16 -3.34
C PRO A 243 -12.79 -20.03 -2.19
N LYS A 244 -12.02 -21.08 -1.88
CA LYS A 244 -11.17 -21.15 -0.68
C LYS A 244 -9.71 -20.72 -0.86
N LEU A 245 -9.16 -20.68 -2.08
CA LEU A 245 -7.78 -20.24 -2.37
C LEU A 245 -7.78 -19.09 -3.38
N ASN A 246 -7.76 -17.86 -2.87
CA ASN A 246 -7.76 -16.64 -3.67
C ASN A 246 -6.96 -15.52 -2.97
N TRP A 247 -6.78 -14.41 -3.66
CA TRP A 247 -6.01 -13.29 -3.15
C TRP A 247 -6.58 -11.95 -3.59
N LYS A 248 -6.34 -10.90 -2.80
CA LYS A 248 -6.59 -9.50 -3.19
C LYS A 248 -5.50 -8.58 -2.70
N VAL A 249 -5.14 -7.59 -3.52
CA VAL A 249 -4.35 -6.41 -3.15
C VAL A 249 -5.32 -5.25 -2.96
N TYR A 250 -5.32 -4.64 -1.78
CA TYR A 250 -6.07 -3.42 -1.48
C TYR A 250 -5.08 -2.25 -1.41
N TYR A 251 -5.22 -1.23 -2.25
CA TYR A 251 -4.25 -0.13 -2.33
C TYR A 251 -4.93 1.23 -2.23
N HIS A 252 -4.34 2.23 -1.58
CA HIS A 252 -4.95 3.57 -1.56
C HIS A 252 -4.79 4.27 -2.91
N ASP A 253 -3.58 4.70 -3.24
CA ASP A 253 -3.26 5.50 -4.43
C ASP A 253 -2.39 4.76 -5.46
N ALA A 254 -1.45 3.93 -5.01
CA ALA A 254 -0.59 3.12 -5.87
C ALA A 254 -0.49 1.67 -5.38
N PRO A 255 -0.73 0.66 -6.23
CA PRO A 255 -0.40 -0.73 -5.94
C PRO A 255 0.99 -1.06 -6.49
N LEU A 256 2.04 -0.87 -5.69
CA LEU A 256 3.41 -1.25 -6.04
C LEU A 256 3.53 -2.76 -6.33
N SER A 257 2.65 -3.59 -5.74
CA SER A 257 2.49 -5.01 -6.10
C SER A 257 2.33 -5.25 -7.61
N ALA A 258 1.75 -4.30 -8.35
CA ALA A 258 1.55 -4.39 -9.80
C ALA A 258 2.84 -4.24 -10.63
N LEU A 259 3.99 -3.96 -10.00
CA LEU A 259 5.30 -4.10 -10.65
C LEU A 259 5.66 -5.58 -10.91
N CYS A 260 5.01 -6.52 -10.22
CA CYS A 260 4.94 -7.93 -10.62
C CYS A 260 3.99 -8.08 -11.81
N GLU A 261 4.49 -8.62 -12.92
CA GLU A 261 3.69 -8.84 -14.14
C GLU A 261 2.43 -9.64 -13.82
N TYR A 262 2.57 -10.70 -13.02
CA TYR A 262 1.45 -11.54 -12.65
C TYR A 262 0.32 -10.75 -11.99
N VAL A 263 0.63 -9.86 -11.04
CA VAL A 263 -0.36 -9.04 -10.34
C VAL A 263 -1.01 -8.06 -11.32
N TYR A 264 -0.21 -7.41 -12.17
CA TYR A 264 -0.71 -6.51 -13.21
C TYR A 264 -1.67 -7.19 -14.18
N GLN A 265 -1.35 -8.40 -14.66
CA GLN A 265 -2.22 -9.13 -15.59
C GLN A 265 -3.55 -9.55 -14.94
N HIS A 266 -3.61 -9.66 -13.62
CA HIS A 266 -4.83 -9.95 -12.86
C HIS A 266 -5.54 -8.68 -12.34
N TRP A 267 -5.10 -7.52 -12.82
CA TRP A 267 -5.77 -6.25 -12.60
C TRP A 267 -6.76 -6.01 -13.74
N CYS A 268 -8.03 -6.37 -13.54
CA CYS A 268 -9.04 -6.35 -14.59
C CYS A 268 -9.59 -4.95 -14.84
N PHE A 269 -8.83 -4.10 -15.53
CA PHE A 269 -9.21 -2.71 -15.81
C PHE A 269 -10.62 -2.51 -16.42
N GLY A 270 -11.14 -3.51 -17.16
CA GLY A 270 -12.46 -3.43 -17.81
C GLY A 270 -13.66 -3.79 -16.92
N SER A 271 -13.43 -4.32 -15.72
CA SER A 271 -14.46 -4.68 -14.74
C SER A 271 -14.01 -4.25 -13.34
N LEU A 272 -14.64 -3.21 -12.78
CA LEU A 272 -14.35 -2.74 -11.41
C LEU A 272 -14.75 -3.76 -10.32
N TYR A 273 -15.46 -4.83 -10.70
CA TYR A 273 -15.78 -6.00 -9.87
C TYR A 273 -14.99 -7.26 -10.26
N GLY A 274 -14.07 -7.15 -11.23
CA GLY A 274 -13.24 -8.24 -11.70
C GLY A 274 -11.78 -8.07 -11.27
N GLY A 275 -11.07 -9.18 -11.12
CA GLY A 275 -9.66 -9.20 -10.80
C GLY A 275 -9.38 -9.22 -9.31
N ASN A 276 -8.11 -8.99 -8.97
CA ASN A 276 -7.62 -9.17 -7.61
C ASN A 276 -6.94 -7.91 -7.05
N VAL A 277 -7.06 -6.75 -7.71
CA VAL A 277 -6.39 -5.50 -7.30
C VAL A 277 -7.43 -4.40 -7.19
N PHE A 278 -7.70 -3.96 -5.96
CA PHE A 278 -8.80 -3.08 -5.60
C PHE A 278 -8.30 -1.86 -4.86
N ARG A 279 -8.92 -0.70 -5.09
CA ARG A 279 -8.69 0.45 -4.22
C ARG A 279 -9.09 0.07 -2.79
N TYR A 280 -8.33 0.45 -1.78
CA TYR A 280 -8.66 0.24 -0.38
C TYR A 280 -9.96 0.99 -0.05
N ARG A 281 -10.07 2.22 -0.56
CA ARG A 281 -11.28 3.04 -0.47
C ARG A 281 -11.58 3.68 -1.80
N GLU A 282 -12.85 3.81 -2.14
CA GLU A 282 -13.28 4.53 -3.33
C GLU A 282 -13.68 5.95 -2.96
N HIS A 283 -13.40 6.93 -3.82
CA HIS A 283 -13.54 8.36 -3.53
C HIS A 283 -14.91 8.76 -2.97
N PHE A 284 -15.92 7.97 -3.32
CA PHE A 284 -17.33 8.23 -3.04
C PHE A 284 -17.93 7.26 -2.03
N SER A 285 -17.12 6.35 -1.46
CA SER A 285 -17.55 5.38 -0.48
C SER A 285 -17.26 5.82 0.95
N SER A 286 -18.24 5.55 1.82
CA SER A 286 -18.09 5.66 3.27
C SER A 286 -17.45 4.41 3.91
N GLU A 287 -17.52 3.27 3.23
CA GLU A 287 -16.93 1.97 3.59
C GLU A 287 -15.67 1.70 2.74
N THR A 288 -14.70 0.96 3.28
CA THR A 288 -13.52 0.50 2.53
C THR A 288 -13.85 -0.81 1.79
N ASN A 289 -13.21 -1.09 0.65
CA ASN A 289 -13.41 -2.37 -0.05
C ASN A 289 -12.97 -3.57 0.81
N PHE A 290 -11.98 -3.38 1.68
CA PHE A 290 -11.56 -4.38 2.66
C PHE A 290 -12.68 -4.69 3.68
N GLU A 291 -13.29 -3.66 4.27
CA GLU A 291 -14.41 -3.82 5.20
C GLU A 291 -15.64 -4.43 4.51
N TYR A 292 -15.93 -4.00 3.27
CA TYR A 292 -16.99 -4.59 2.44
C TYR A 292 -16.77 -6.10 2.25
N ASP A 293 -15.56 -6.52 1.86
CA ASP A 293 -15.26 -7.94 1.66
C ASP A 293 -15.38 -8.75 2.96
N ILE A 294 -14.96 -8.20 4.10
CA ILE A 294 -15.17 -8.85 5.40
C ILE A 294 -16.66 -9.03 5.68
N ARG A 295 -17.44 -7.95 5.56
CA ARG A 295 -18.88 -7.93 5.88
C ARG A 295 -19.69 -8.89 5.01
N LYS A 296 -19.29 -9.06 3.74
CA LYS A 296 -19.94 -9.97 2.79
C LYS A 296 -19.39 -11.40 2.82
N GLY A 297 -18.40 -11.70 3.67
CA GLY A 297 -17.76 -13.03 3.71
C GLY A 297 -16.93 -13.35 2.47
N LEU A 298 -16.38 -12.32 1.82
CA LEU A 298 -15.57 -12.35 0.60
C LEU A 298 -14.08 -12.05 0.84
N LEU A 299 -13.65 -11.99 2.11
CA LEU A 299 -12.25 -11.82 2.48
C LEU A 299 -11.44 -12.99 1.89
N PRO A 300 -10.37 -12.73 1.12
CA PRO A 300 -9.64 -13.78 0.46
C PRO A 300 -8.69 -14.53 1.40
N THR A 301 -8.15 -15.65 0.95
CA THR A 301 -7.12 -16.43 1.66
C THR A 301 -5.89 -15.58 1.98
N TYR A 302 -5.48 -14.74 1.03
CA TYR A 302 -4.38 -13.80 1.21
C TYR A 302 -4.81 -12.38 0.80
N SER A 303 -4.67 -11.44 1.74
CA SER A 303 -4.85 -10.01 1.46
C SER A 303 -3.55 -9.27 1.66
N PHE A 304 -3.21 -8.38 0.75
CA PHE A 304 -2.11 -7.43 0.92
C PHE A 304 -2.66 -6.01 0.86
N ILE A 305 -2.39 -5.21 1.89
CA ILE A 305 -2.88 -3.84 2.02
C ILE A 305 -1.70 -2.88 1.85
N GLU A 306 -1.79 -2.02 0.85
CA GLU A 306 -0.86 -0.94 0.58
C GLU A 306 -1.42 0.42 1.07
N PRO A 307 -0.59 1.22 1.76
CA PRO A 307 -0.99 2.53 2.26
C PRO A 307 -1.06 3.57 1.13
N ALA A 308 -1.41 4.80 1.48
CA ALA A 308 -1.28 5.99 0.64
C ALA A 308 0.14 6.54 0.72
N TYR A 309 0.84 6.55 -0.42
CA TYR A 309 2.21 7.06 -0.57
C TYR A 309 2.24 8.58 -0.87
N THR A 310 1.15 9.09 -1.45
CA THR A 310 0.97 10.48 -1.88
C THR A 310 -0.12 11.16 -1.06
N SER A 311 -0.17 12.50 -1.13
CA SER A 311 -1.28 13.28 -0.56
C SER A 311 -2.30 13.78 -1.60
N VAL A 312 -2.26 13.24 -2.84
CA VAL A 312 -3.08 13.73 -3.97
C VAL A 312 -4.52 13.22 -3.87
N GLU A 313 -4.68 11.92 -3.65
CA GLU A 313 -6.00 11.27 -3.58
C GLU A 313 -6.48 11.02 -2.14
N TYR A 314 -5.53 10.78 -1.23
CA TYR A 314 -5.77 10.49 0.18
C TYR A 314 -4.73 11.19 1.02
N THR A 315 -4.99 11.42 2.30
CA THR A 315 -3.92 11.81 3.23
C THR A 315 -2.88 10.69 3.29
N ALA A 316 -1.61 11.01 2.99
CA ALA A 316 -0.53 10.03 3.03
C ALA A 316 -0.44 9.37 4.42
N ASN A 317 -0.43 8.04 4.44
CA ASN A 317 -0.50 7.23 5.66
C ASN A 317 0.47 6.04 5.63
N SER A 318 1.45 6.06 4.72
CA SER A 318 2.46 4.99 4.60
C SER A 318 3.43 4.93 5.75
N ASN A 319 3.55 6.00 6.53
CA ASN A 319 4.59 6.20 7.54
C ASN A 319 6.01 6.39 6.96
N HIS A 320 6.17 6.67 5.66
CA HIS A 320 7.49 7.05 5.14
C HIS A 320 8.05 8.28 5.88
N PRO A 321 9.35 8.29 6.29
CA PRO A 321 9.96 9.47 6.92
C PRO A 321 10.17 10.56 5.88
N GLY A 322 10.53 11.77 6.33
CA GLY A 322 10.60 12.91 5.43
C GLY A 322 9.19 13.24 4.94
N GLY A 323 9.04 13.41 3.62
CA GLY A 323 7.81 13.92 3.03
C GLY A 323 7.14 12.97 2.03
N ALA A 324 5.82 13.11 1.93
CA ALA A 324 5.03 12.43 0.92
C ALA A 324 5.52 12.77 -0.48
N ILE A 325 5.25 11.88 -1.43
CA ILE A 325 5.54 12.13 -2.84
C ILE A 325 4.78 13.41 -3.27
N PRO A 326 5.44 14.39 -3.92
CA PRO A 326 4.89 15.73 -4.10
C PRO A 326 3.56 15.72 -4.87
N ASP A 327 2.63 16.61 -4.49
CA ASP A 327 1.46 16.94 -5.28
C ASP A 327 1.89 17.74 -6.53
N PRO A 328 1.69 17.20 -7.74
CA PRO A 328 2.13 17.86 -8.96
C PRO A 328 1.09 18.77 -9.61
N LEU A 329 -0.05 19.01 -8.95
CA LEU A 329 -1.04 20.00 -9.39
C LEU A 329 -0.76 21.40 -8.90
N ASP A 330 0.18 21.54 -7.97
CA ASP A 330 0.63 22.84 -7.54
C ASP A 330 1.62 23.43 -8.56
N LEU A 331 1.07 23.89 -9.69
CA LEU A 331 1.80 24.58 -10.75
C LEU A 331 2.41 25.92 -10.27
N ASN A 332 2.02 26.40 -9.08
CA ASN A 332 2.56 27.60 -8.45
C ASN A 332 3.47 27.32 -7.24
N ALA A 333 3.53 26.08 -6.72
CA ALA A 333 4.48 25.64 -5.72
C ALA A 333 5.20 24.35 -6.16
N GLN A 334 6.40 24.56 -6.69
CA GLN A 334 7.35 23.53 -7.06
C GLN A 334 7.54 22.48 -5.94
N ASN A 335 6.97 21.28 -6.14
CA ASN A 335 7.27 20.02 -5.43
C ASN A 335 7.27 20.08 -3.88
N PHE A 336 6.20 20.57 -3.26
CA PHE A 336 6.07 20.47 -1.80
C PHE A 336 5.88 19.00 -1.36
N GLN A 337 6.77 18.51 -0.50
CA GLN A 337 6.66 17.19 0.15
C GLN A 337 6.25 17.40 1.63
N PRO A 338 4.95 17.46 1.95
CA PRO A 338 4.52 17.59 3.34
C PRO A 338 5.04 16.38 4.13
N PRO A 339 5.58 16.57 5.33
CA PRO A 339 6.02 15.45 6.11
C PRO A 339 4.86 14.53 6.46
N ILE A 340 5.05 13.21 6.33
CA ILE A 340 4.03 12.25 6.71
C ILE A 340 4.07 12.09 8.23
N ASN A 341 3.00 12.50 8.90
CA ASN A 341 2.85 12.25 10.34
C ASN A 341 2.49 10.78 10.58
N ILE A 342 3.23 10.12 11.47
CA ILE A 342 3.02 8.74 11.88
C ILE A 342 1.58 8.45 12.39
N ASP A 343 0.88 9.48 12.90
CA ASP A 343 -0.51 9.39 13.33
C ASP A 343 -1.45 8.90 12.21
N ASN A 344 -1.11 9.19 10.94
CA ASN A 344 -1.92 8.76 9.80
C ASN A 344 -1.84 7.24 9.60
N GLY A 345 -0.67 6.62 9.81
CA GLY A 345 -0.54 5.17 9.79
C GLY A 345 -1.21 4.50 10.99
N GLU A 346 -1.20 5.14 12.18
CA GLU A 346 -1.95 4.67 13.36
C GLU A 346 -3.47 4.61 13.06
N LYS A 347 -4.00 5.62 12.38
CA LYS A 347 -5.41 5.67 11.96
C LYS A 347 -5.73 4.56 10.96
N LEU A 348 -4.88 4.36 9.94
CA LEU A 348 -5.05 3.25 9.00
C LEU A 348 -5.05 1.89 9.73
N LEU A 349 -4.11 1.68 10.65
CA LEU A 349 -4.03 0.45 11.44
C LEU A 349 -5.27 0.26 12.32
N ALA A 350 -5.77 1.31 12.96
CA ALA A 350 -7.00 1.25 13.74
C ALA A 350 -8.20 0.83 12.89
N GLU A 351 -8.28 1.29 11.64
CA GLU A 351 -9.35 0.95 10.70
C GLU A 351 -9.29 -0.49 10.22
N VAL A 352 -8.11 -0.97 9.84
CA VAL A 352 -7.91 -2.39 9.46
C VAL A 352 -8.28 -3.29 10.63
N TYR A 353 -7.79 -2.98 11.84
CA TYR A 353 -8.16 -3.71 13.06
C TYR A 353 -9.67 -3.64 13.34
N ALA A 354 -10.29 -2.46 13.24
CA ALA A 354 -11.72 -2.29 13.48
C ALA A 354 -12.59 -3.08 12.51
N SER A 355 -12.20 -3.12 11.23
CA SER A 355 -12.90 -3.90 10.21
C SER A 355 -12.98 -5.38 10.59
N LEU A 356 -11.91 -5.94 11.16
CA LEU A 356 -11.89 -7.31 11.68
C LEU A 356 -12.61 -7.43 13.03
N ALA A 357 -12.33 -6.56 13.99
CA ALA A 357 -12.87 -6.63 15.35
C ALA A 357 -14.41 -6.52 15.41
N ARG A 358 -15.03 -5.81 14.46
CA ARG A 358 -16.50 -5.75 14.28
C ARG A 358 -17.10 -7.08 13.81
N HIS A 359 -16.29 -7.99 13.28
CA HIS A 359 -16.71 -9.28 12.73
C HIS A 359 -15.95 -10.45 13.40
N PRO A 360 -16.24 -10.77 14.68
CA PRO A 360 -15.48 -11.76 15.45
C PRO A 360 -15.31 -13.12 14.77
N HIS A 361 -16.35 -13.61 14.09
CA HIS A 361 -16.32 -14.88 13.37
C HIS A 361 -15.30 -14.91 12.22
N VAL A 362 -15.08 -13.78 11.56
CA VAL A 362 -14.03 -13.64 10.55
C VAL A 362 -12.68 -13.46 11.24
N PHE A 363 -12.62 -12.61 12.28
CA PHE A 363 -11.36 -12.29 12.96
C PHE A 363 -10.68 -13.51 13.61
N ASP A 364 -11.45 -14.46 14.15
CA ASP A 364 -10.89 -15.72 14.68
C ASP A 364 -10.09 -16.52 13.68
N ARG A 365 -10.49 -16.42 12.41
CA ARG A 365 -9.95 -17.14 11.26
C ARG A 365 -8.96 -16.30 10.47
N THR A 366 -8.67 -15.07 10.92
CA THR A 366 -7.79 -14.14 10.22
C THR A 366 -6.55 -13.86 11.06
N LEU A 367 -5.37 -14.09 10.50
CA LEU A 367 -4.12 -13.53 11.01
C LEU A 367 -3.85 -12.21 10.29
N LEU A 368 -3.82 -11.11 11.04
CA LEU A 368 -3.34 -9.82 10.54
C LEU A 368 -1.86 -9.67 10.91
N ILE A 369 -1.01 -9.46 9.91
CA ILE A 369 0.41 -9.14 10.03
C ILE A 369 0.59 -7.68 9.66
N VAL A 370 1.13 -6.88 10.57
CA VAL A 370 1.47 -5.48 10.31
C VAL A 370 2.98 -5.38 10.30
N THR A 371 3.56 -5.03 9.16
CA THR A 371 5.02 -4.94 9.00
C THR A 371 5.40 -3.73 8.16
N TYR A 372 6.70 -3.49 8.03
CA TYR A 372 7.27 -2.45 7.18
C TYR A 372 8.16 -3.09 6.12
N ASP A 373 8.34 -2.44 4.97
CA ASP A 373 9.20 -2.92 3.88
C ASP A 373 10.70 -2.83 4.21
N GLU A 374 11.15 -1.72 4.76
CA GLU A 374 12.52 -1.49 5.23
C GLU A 374 12.57 -0.40 6.32
N HIS A 375 13.76 -0.01 6.79
CA HIS A 375 13.94 0.81 7.99
C HIS A 375 13.95 2.32 7.74
N GLY A 376 13.98 2.78 6.49
CA GLY A 376 13.91 4.18 6.09
C GLY A 376 15.17 4.97 6.40
N GLY A 377 16.30 4.28 6.55
CA GLY A 377 17.51 4.88 7.13
C GLY A 377 17.40 5.21 8.63
N VAL A 378 16.28 4.86 9.30
CA VAL A 378 16.05 5.10 10.73
C VAL A 378 16.80 4.09 11.60
N TYR A 379 17.34 4.53 12.74
CA TYR A 379 18.22 3.73 13.59
C TYR A 379 17.56 2.46 14.14
N ASP A 380 18.30 1.35 14.12
CA ASP A 380 18.07 0.16 14.94
C ASP A 380 19.42 -0.31 15.51
N HIS A 381 19.40 -0.86 16.72
CA HIS A 381 20.59 -1.32 17.40
C HIS A 381 20.97 -2.76 17.05
N MET A 382 20.02 -3.56 16.54
CA MET A 382 20.26 -4.97 16.26
C MET A 382 20.91 -5.15 14.88
N PRO A 383 22.09 -5.79 14.80
CA PRO A 383 22.73 -6.01 13.51
C PRO A 383 21.91 -6.97 12.63
N PRO A 384 21.88 -6.76 11.30
CA PRO A 384 21.27 -7.70 10.37
C PRO A 384 22.01 -9.04 10.37
N GLY A 385 21.27 -10.12 10.14
CA GLY A 385 21.79 -11.48 10.11
C GLY A 385 22.26 -11.92 8.71
N SER A 386 23.02 -13.02 8.68
CA SER A 386 23.26 -13.75 7.43
C SER A 386 21.98 -14.42 6.93
N ALA A 387 21.89 -14.65 5.62
CA ALA A 387 20.73 -15.27 5.01
C ALA A 387 21.09 -16.10 3.77
N VAL A 388 20.19 -16.98 3.36
CA VAL A 388 20.35 -17.74 2.12
C VAL A 388 20.08 -16.84 0.92
N SER A 389 20.97 -16.87 -0.07
CA SER A 389 20.74 -16.13 -1.31
C SER A 389 19.50 -16.69 -2.04
N PRO A 390 18.60 -15.84 -2.57
CA PRO A 390 17.51 -16.30 -3.43
C PRO A 390 18.00 -16.77 -4.81
N PHE A 391 19.26 -16.49 -5.18
CA PHE A 391 19.78 -16.78 -6.50
C PHE A 391 20.56 -18.09 -6.54
N VAL A 392 20.17 -18.97 -7.46
CA VAL A 392 20.96 -20.18 -7.80
C VAL A 392 22.13 -19.87 -8.75
N THR A 393 21.99 -18.82 -9.57
CA THR A 393 23.06 -18.33 -10.44
C THR A 393 23.64 -17.04 -9.85
N PRO A 394 24.98 -16.92 -9.74
CA PRO A 394 25.63 -15.73 -9.20
C PRO A 394 25.20 -14.43 -9.88
N VAL A 395 25.20 -13.36 -9.08
CA VAL A 395 24.95 -11.97 -9.53
C VAL A 395 26.18 -11.11 -9.24
N SER A 396 26.39 -10.07 -10.04
CA SER A 396 27.66 -9.32 -10.03
C SER A 396 27.77 -8.21 -8.97
N ASN A 397 26.67 -7.81 -8.36
CA ASN A 397 26.60 -6.71 -7.39
C ASN A 397 26.32 -7.20 -5.96
N PHE A 398 25.08 -7.59 -5.65
CA PHE A 398 24.69 -8.01 -4.31
C PHE A 398 23.99 -9.36 -4.35
N ASN A 399 24.52 -10.34 -3.61
CA ASN A 399 24.05 -11.72 -3.60
C ASN A 399 22.79 -11.94 -2.75
N TYR A 400 22.34 -10.95 -1.97
CA TYR A 400 21.22 -11.13 -1.04
C TYR A 400 21.48 -12.26 0.00
N ASP A 401 22.74 -12.39 0.42
CA ASP A 401 23.24 -13.35 1.42
C ASP A 401 23.22 -12.81 2.87
N ARG A 402 22.46 -11.73 3.11
CA ARG A 402 22.17 -11.15 4.42
C ARG A 402 20.78 -10.50 4.44
N THR A 403 20.20 -10.35 5.62
CA THR A 403 18.98 -9.56 5.83
C THR A 403 19.29 -8.06 5.81
N GLY A 404 18.24 -7.25 5.77
CA GLY A 404 18.30 -5.83 6.08
C GLY A 404 18.14 -5.59 7.58
N VAL A 405 18.00 -4.31 7.94
CA VAL A 405 17.75 -3.87 9.32
C VAL A 405 16.42 -4.46 9.81
N ARG A 406 16.31 -4.62 11.14
CA ARG A 406 15.09 -5.06 11.78
C ARG A 406 13.95 -4.07 11.58
N VAL A 407 12.77 -4.57 11.25
CA VAL A 407 11.57 -3.76 11.03
C VAL A 407 10.45 -4.15 11.99
N PRO A 408 9.50 -3.25 12.29
CA PRO A 408 8.36 -3.57 13.14
C PRO A 408 7.52 -4.71 12.56
N ALA A 409 7.07 -5.64 13.40
CA ALA A 409 6.15 -6.71 13.02
C ALA A 409 5.17 -7.02 14.16
N ILE A 410 3.90 -6.63 14.01
CA ILE A 410 2.81 -7.00 14.93
C ILE A 410 2.01 -8.15 14.32
N LEU A 411 1.73 -9.17 15.13
CA LEU A 411 0.96 -10.36 14.75
C LEU A 411 -0.34 -10.36 15.54
N ILE A 412 -1.47 -10.21 14.86
CA ILE A 412 -2.77 -9.87 15.44
C ILE A 412 -3.79 -10.98 15.12
N ASN A 413 -4.28 -11.64 16.16
CA ASN A 413 -5.41 -12.57 16.14
C ASN A 413 -5.91 -12.80 17.58
N PRO A 414 -7.23 -12.92 17.84
CA PRO A 414 -7.80 -13.08 19.19
C PRO A 414 -7.24 -14.25 20.02
N ARG A 415 -6.68 -15.28 19.35
CA ARG A 415 -6.12 -16.49 19.98
C ARG A 415 -4.62 -16.41 20.23
N ILE A 416 -3.97 -15.29 19.93
CA ILE A 416 -2.56 -15.08 20.26
C ILE A 416 -2.43 -14.70 21.73
N ALA A 417 -1.68 -15.51 22.48
CA ALA A 417 -1.42 -15.30 23.91
C ALA A 417 0.04 -14.90 24.23
N THR A 418 0.96 -15.05 23.28
CA THR A 418 2.35 -14.60 23.48
C THR A 418 2.47 -13.10 23.24
N LYS A 419 3.31 -12.41 24.02
CA LYS A 419 3.60 -10.98 23.82
C LYS A 419 4.73 -10.75 22.83
N VAL A 420 5.73 -11.62 22.85
CA VAL A 420 6.88 -11.59 21.94
C VAL A 420 6.92 -12.95 21.25
N PHE A 421 6.88 -12.94 19.92
CA PHE A 421 7.01 -14.13 19.10
C PHE A 421 8.41 -14.19 18.50
N ARG A 422 9.08 -15.33 18.72
CA ARG A 422 10.33 -15.69 18.04
C ARG A 422 10.14 -17.08 17.46
N PRO A 423 10.57 -17.32 16.21
CA PRO A 423 10.37 -18.62 15.57
C PRO A 423 11.19 -19.70 16.27
N THR A 424 10.67 -20.92 16.30
CA THR A 424 11.40 -22.09 16.81
C THR A 424 11.88 -23.03 15.70
N ASP A 425 11.48 -22.76 14.45
CA ASP A 425 11.73 -23.58 13.27
C ASP A 425 12.77 -22.96 12.32
N GLY A 426 13.60 -22.03 12.82
CA GLY A 426 14.75 -21.50 12.11
C GLY A 426 15.73 -22.62 11.74
N GLN A 427 16.29 -22.56 10.55
CA GLN A 427 17.19 -23.58 10.02
C GLN A 427 18.64 -23.18 10.22
N GLN A 428 19.46 -24.12 10.69
CA GLN A 428 20.90 -23.95 10.69
C GLN A 428 21.43 -24.11 9.25
N VAL A 429 21.99 -23.05 8.70
CA VAL A 429 22.52 -23.02 7.33
C VAL A 429 23.96 -22.55 7.34
N THR A 430 24.81 -23.19 6.54
CA THR A 430 26.17 -22.73 6.25
C THR A 430 26.14 -21.92 4.96
N GLY A 431 26.22 -20.61 5.07
CA GLY A 431 26.32 -19.68 3.95
C GLY A 431 27.74 -19.17 3.74
N ARG A 432 27.86 -18.14 2.90
CA ARG A 432 29.15 -17.52 2.53
C ARG A 432 29.94 -17.00 3.75
N CYS A 433 29.24 -16.44 4.73
CA CYS A 433 29.84 -15.79 5.89
C CYS A 433 29.81 -16.64 7.17
N GLY A 434 29.62 -17.96 7.03
CA GLY A 434 29.64 -18.91 8.14
C GLY A 434 28.30 -19.62 8.37
N THR A 435 28.18 -20.25 9.53
CA THR A 435 26.97 -20.99 9.93
C THR A 435 26.09 -20.13 10.82
N PHE A 436 24.81 -20.06 10.51
CA PHE A 436 23.82 -19.23 11.22
C PHE A 436 22.47 -19.93 11.27
N VAL A 437 21.57 -19.45 12.14
CA VAL A 437 20.17 -19.86 12.17
C VAL A 437 19.34 -18.80 11.45
N THR A 438 18.53 -19.21 10.47
CA THR A 438 17.67 -18.28 9.73
C THR A 438 16.69 -17.57 10.65
N GLN A 439 16.53 -16.25 10.44
CA GLN A 439 15.63 -15.37 11.19
C GLN A 439 14.36 -15.08 10.37
N LEU A 440 13.33 -14.52 11.00
CA LEU A 440 12.16 -14.03 10.26
C LEU A 440 12.56 -12.87 9.36
N ASP A 441 12.01 -12.88 8.16
CA ASP A 441 12.02 -11.77 7.21
C ASP A 441 10.75 -11.79 6.35
N HIS A 442 10.60 -10.87 5.41
CA HIS A 442 9.41 -10.79 4.57
C HIS A 442 9.06 -12.08 3.83
N THR A 443 10.04 -12.88 3.45
CA THR A 443 9.81 -14.17 2.77
C THR A 443 9.24 -15.25 3.69
N SER A 444 9.27 -15.01 5.01
CA SER A 444 8.57 -15.84 6.01
C SER A 444 7.05 -15.79 5.82
N ILE A 445 6.52 -14.71 5.22
CA ILE A 445 5.12 -14.61 4.79
C ILE A 445 4.83 -15.67 3.71
N ILE A 446 5.65 -15.74 2.67
CA ILE A 446 5.52 -16.73 1.58
C ILE A 446 5.58 -18.15 2.15
N LYS A 447 6.57 -18.44 3.00
CA LYS A 447 6.72 -19.79 3.58
C LYS A 447 5.54 -20.16 4.47
N THR A 448 5.04 -19.20 5.27
CA THR A 448 3.86 -19.39 6.11
C THR A 448 2.63 -19.65 5.26
N LEU A 449 2.40 -18.90 4.19
CA LEU A 449 1.30 -19.12 3.24
C LEU A 449 1.37 -20.51 2.59
N CYS A 450 2.56 -20.90 2.12
CA CYS A 450 2.76 -22.22 1.53
C CYS A 450 2.44 -23.35 2.51
N ALA A 451 2.89 -23.23 3.77
CA ALA A 451 2.61 -24.20 4.82
C ALA A 451 1.14 -24.22 5.24
N GLN A 452 0.52 -23.03 5.37
CA GLN A 452 -0.86 -22.88 5.81
C GLN A 452 -1.87 -23.45 4.83
N PHE A 453 -1.65 -23.18 3.54
CA PHE A 453 -2.64 -23.43 2.49
C PHE A 453 -2.22 -24.53 1.51
N GLY A 454 -1.12 -25.23 1.80
CA GLY A 454 -0.67 -26.37 0.99
C GLY A 454 -0.22 -25.98 -0.41
N LEU A 455 0.40 -24.81 -0.59
CA LEU A 455 0.76 -24.25 -1.91
C LEU A 455 2.04 -24.86 -2.52
N GLY A 456 2.53 -25.96 -1.96
CA GLY A 456 3.78 -26.59 -2.37
C GLY A 456 5.03 -25.92 -1.78
N THR A 457 6.13 -25.96 -2.52
CA THR A 457 7.43 -25.42 -2.08
C THR A 457 7.53 -23.93 -2.40
N PRO A 458 8.00 -23.08 -1.48
CA PRO A 458 8.25 -21.67 -1.77
C PRO A 458 9.16 -21.47 -2.99
N PRO A 459 9.02 -20.36 -3.73
CA PRO A 459 9.58 -20.19 -5.07
C PRO A 459 11.11 -20.06 -5.11
N THR A 460 11.78 -19.77 -3.98
CA THR A 460 13.23 -19.51 -3.96
C THR A 460 13.93 -20.16 -2.76
N PRO A 461 15.26 -20.42 -2.84
CA PRO A 461 16.04 -20.94 -1.71
C PRO A 461 15.92 -20.07 -0.45
N ARG A 462 15.84 -18.74 -0.61
CA ARG A 462 15.61 -17.81 0.50
C ARG A 462 14.29 -18.13 1.21
N ALA A 463 13.18 -18.13 0.47
CA ALA A 463 11.85 -18.39 1.01
C ALA A 463 11.69 -19.82 1.57
N ILE A 464 12.48 -20.78 1.09
CA ILE A 464 12.50 -22.15 1.66
C ILE A 464 13.20 -22.18 3.03
N SER A 465 14.27 -21.41 3.20
CA SER A 465 15.16 -21.50 4.36
C SER A 465 14.68 -20.77 5.62
N VAL A 466 13.90 -19.70 5.45
CA VAL A 466 13.42 -18.86 6.55
C VAL A 466 12.45 -19.61 7.47
N PRO A 467 12.27 -19.23 8.73
CA PRO A 467 11.25 -19.80 9.59
C PRO A 467 9.82 -19.46 9.13
N THR A 468 8.83 -20.10 9.74
CA THR A 468 7.41 -19.76 9.58
C THR A 468 6.86 -19.12 10.85
N LEU A 469 5.57 -18.78 10.84
CA LEU A 469 4.84 -18.39 12.05
C LEU A 469 4.29 -19.58 12.86
N ALA A 470 4.77 -20.81 12.61
CA ALA A 470 4.35 -21.99 13.35
C ALA A 470 4.50 -21.79 14.87
N GLY A 471 3.49 -22.24 15.62
CA GLY A 471 3.45 -22.09 17.08
C GLY A 471 2.96 -20.74 17.60
N LEU A 472 2.71 -19.75 16.73
CA LEU A 472 2.13 -18.45 17.12
C LEU A 472 0.76 -18.61 17.79
N ILE A 473 -0.11 -19.45 17.21
CA ILE A 473 -1.43 -19.81 17.74
C ILE A 473 -1.38 -21.25 18.21
N LYS A 474 -1.70 -21.48 19.49
CA LYS A 474 -1.77 -22.83 20.06
C LYS A 474 -3.11 -23.47 19.69
N PRO A 475 -3.17 -24.80 19.43
CA PRO A 475 -4.42 -25.48 19.11
C PRO A 475 -5.53 -25.33 20.17
N THR A 476 -5.15 -25.17 21.43
CA THR A 476 -6.05 -25.02 22.58
C THR A 476 -6.30 -23.56 22.98
N ALA A 477 -5.88 -22.59 22.16
CA ALA A 477 -6.02 -21.18 22.50
C ALA A 477 -7.47 -20.72 22.29
N ASP A 478 -8.09 -20.21 23.36
CA ASP A 478 -9.39 -19.56 23.29
C ASP A 478 -9.26 -18.15 22.74
N ALA A 479 -10.28 -17.71 22.01
CA ALA A 479 -10.32 -16.38 21.43
C ALA A 479 -10.71 -15.34 22.50
N ALA A 480 -9.81 -14.39 22.74
CA ALA A 480 -10.10 -13.25 23.61
C ALA A 480 -10.64 -12.10 22.76
N HIS A 481 -11.97 -12.06 22.62
CA HIS A 481 -12.67 -11.19 21.66
C HIS A 481 -12.95 -9.76 22.12
N GLU A 482 -12.66 -9.41 23.37
CA GLU A 482 -12.95 -8.06 23.86
C GLU A 482 -12.34 -7.01 22.92
N PRO A 483 -13.17 -6.26 22.17
CA PRO A 483 -12.67 -5.31 21.19
C PRO A 483 -11.98 -4.19 21.95
N LEU A 484 -10.85 -3.73 21.42
CA LEU A 484 -10.12 -2.60 22.00
C LEU A 484 -10.93 -1.33 21.74
N HIS A 485 -11.81 -0.97 22.69
CA HIS A 485 -12.79 0.11 22.53
C HIS A 485 -12.15 1.46 22.16
N GLU A 486 -10.94 1.75 22.65
CA GLU A 486 -10.21 2.97 22.30
C GLU A 486 -9.81 2.99 20.81
N LEU A 487 -9.38 1.86 20.24
CA LEU A 487 -9.09 1.71 18.81
C LEU A 487 -10.37 1.75 17.98
N MET A 488 -11.46 1.15 18.49
CA MET A 488 -12.78 1.28 17.85
C MET A 488 -13.22 2.74 17.78
N ALA A 489 -12.95 3.52 18.82
CA ALA A 489 -13.27 4.94 18.87
C ALA A 489 -12.43 5.75 17.87
N ILE A 490 -11.12 5.47 17.75
CA ILE A 490 -10.26 6.11 16.73
C ILE A 490 -10.79 5.80 15.33
N ALA A 491 -11.04 4.52 15.01
CA ALA A 491 -11.57 4.13 13.71
C ALA A 491 -12.98 4.72 13.43
N ALA A 492 -13.83 4.81 14.46
CA ALA A 492 -15.14 5.42 14.35
C ALA A 492 -15.05 6.94 14.13
N ALA A 493 -14.11 7.62 14.78
CA ALA A 493 -13.85 9.04 14.58
C ALA A 493 -13.37 9.32 13.15
N GLU A 494 -12.45 8.52 12.62
CA GLU A 494 -12.00 8.63 11.22
C GLU A 494 -13.13 8.32 10.23
N SER A 495 -13.90 7.26 10.48
CA SER A 495 -15.10 6.94 9.68
C SER A 495 -16.14 8.06 9.73
N SER A 496 -16.35 8.68 10.90
CA SER A 496 -17.26 9.82 11.07
C SER A 496 -16.74 11.06 10.36
N ALA A 497 -15.46 11.40 10.54
CA ALA A 497 -14.82 12.52 9.88
C ALA A 497 -14.97 12.41 8.36
N ARG A 498 -14.76 11.21 7.80
CA ARG A 498 -14.99 10.92 6.38
C ARG A 498 -16.44 11.09 5.94
N ARG A 499 -17.41 10.62 6.73
CA ARG A 499 -18.84 10.79 6.42
C ARG A 499 -19.31 12.24 6.50
N SER A 500 -18.74 13.01 7.41
CA SER A 500 -19.06 14.43 7.60
C SER A 500 -18.30 15.36 6.67
N ALA A 501 -17.15 14.92 6.13
CA ALA A 501 -16.39 15.68 5.18
C ALA A 501 -17.26 15.93 3.93
N PRO A 502 -17.37 17.18 3.46
CA PRO A 502 -18.04 17.46 2.20
C PRO A 502 -17.44 16.56 1.12
N ARG A 503 -18.28 15.95 0.28
CA ARG A 503 -17.78 15.23 -0.89
C ARG A 503 -16.93 16.20 -1.69
N ASP A 504 -15.69 15.81 -1.92
CA ASP A 504 -14.74 16.60 -2.67
C ASP A 504 -15.02 16.45 -4.16
N LEU A 505 -16.00 17.21 -4.63
CA LEU A 505 -16.43 17.21 -6.04
C LEU A 505 -15.33 17.77 -6.98
N GLY A 506 -14.19 18.23 -6.45
CA GLY A 506 -13.02 18.65 -7.21
C GLY A 506 -11.95 17.57 -7.33
N ALA A 507 -12.12 16.42 -6.68
CA ALA A 507 -11.13 15.36 -6.66
C ALA A 507 -10.78 14.86 -8.06
N SER A 508 -11.76 14.54 -8.90
CA SER A 508 -11.46 14.04 -10.26
C SER A 508 -10.85 15.09 -11.16
N ALA A 509 -11.18 16.37 -10.96
CA ALA A 509 -10.55 17.47 -11.69
C ALA A 509 -9.06 17.56 -11.38
N ARG A 510 -8.70 17.50 -10.09
CA ARG A 510 -7.32 17.43 -9.64
C ARG A 510 -6.63 16.18 -10.18
N ILE A 511 -7.21 15.01 -9.98
CA ILE A 511 -6.63 13.75 -10.46
C ILE A 511 -6.43 13.76 -12.00
N ARG A 512 -7.36 14.31 -12.79
CA ARG A 512 -7.18 14.49 -14.24
C ARG A 512 -6.00 15.39 -14.58
N ALA A 513 -5.92 16.56 -13.96
CA ALA A 513 -4.82 17.47 -14.21
C ALA A 513 -3.48 16.80 -13.84
N TRP A 514 -3.45 15.96 -12.79
CA TRP A 514 -2.27 15.22 -12.38
C TRP A 514 -1.78 14.27 -13.48
N TYR A 515 -2.70 13.53 -14.11
CA TYR A 515 -2.36 12.62 -15.20
C TYR A 515 -2.20 13.30 -16.57
N GLY A 516 -2.84 14.45 -16.79
CA GLY A 516 -2.80 15.21 -18.04
C GLY A 516 -1.50 16.00 -18.22
N LEU A 517 -1.04 16.69 -17.18
CA LEU A 517 0.14 17.56 -17.22
C LEU A 517 1.46 16.82 -17.52
N ARG A 518 1.53 15.50 -17.27
CA ARG A 518 2.78 14.73 -17.44
C ARG A 518 2.86 13.87 -18.71
N LYS A 519 1.88 13.97 -19.62
CA LYS A 519 2.05 13.39 -20.97
C LYS A 519 3.15 14.08 -21.76
N GLU A 520 3.42 15.36 -21.47
CA GLU A 520 4.29 16.22 -22.27
C GLU A 520 5.70 16.38 -21.65
N ASP A 521 5.82 16.25 -20.33
CA ASP A 521 7.08 16.41 -19.60
C ASP A 521 7.62 15.05 -19.09
N GLY A 522 8.82 14.67 -19.51
CA GLY A 522 9.50 13.48 -19.00
C GLY A 522 9.65 13.49 -17.46
N PHE A 523 9.67 12.30 -16.83
CA PHE A 523 9.84 12.21 -15.37
C PHE A 523 11.21 12.73 -14.92
N HIS A 524 11.21 13.76 -14.06
CA HIS A 524 12.40 14.30 -13.39
C HIS A 524 12.39 14.13 -11.86
N GLY A 525 11.60 13.17 -11.32
CA GLY A 525 11.46 12.88 -9.87
C GLY A 525 12.29 11.70 -9.36
N ASN A 526 12.28 11.47 -8.02
CA ASN A 526 12.86 10.27 -7.39
C ASN A 526 12.19 9.00 -7.94
N GLN A 527 12.93 7.90 -8.01
CA GLN A 527 12.53 6.67 -8.69
C GLN A 527 11.33 5.97 -8.04
N LEU A 528 11.20 6.00 -6.71
CA LEU A 528 9.98 5.53 -6.02
C LEU A 528 8.76 6.30 -6.49
N ASN A 529 8.88 7.63 -6.56
CA ASN A 529 7.83 8.50 -7.07
C ASN A 529 7.41 8.07 -8.47
N ASN A 530 8.36 7.79 -9.36
CA ASN A 530 8.05 7.36 -10.72
C ASN A 530 7.23 6.05 -10.73
N ALA A 531 7.51 5.09 -9.83
CA ALA A 531 6.73 3.84 -9.72
C ALA A 531 5.32 4.06 -9.15
N VAL A 532 5.21 4.85 -8.08
CA VAL A 532 3.91 5.23 -7.51
C VAL A 532 3.08 5.95 -8.58
N PHE A 533 3.64 6.97 -9.24
CA PHE A 533 3.00 7.67 -10.35
C PHE A 533 2.59 6.72 -11.48
N ALA A 534 3.47 5.81 -11.88
CA ALA A 534 3.23 4.85 -12.95
C ALA A 534 2.03 3.94 -12.65
N THR A 535 2.04 3.31 -11.48
CA THR A 535 1.01 2.36 -11.07
C THR A 535 -0.32 3.05 -10.77
N SER A 536 -0.30 4.27 -10.21
CA SER A 536 -1.51 5.10 -10.11
C SER A 536 -2.07 5.47 -11.49
N ALA A 537 -1.22 5.89 -12.44
CA ALA A 537 -1.66 6.24 -13.80
C ALA A 537 -2.27 5.06 -14.55
N ILE A 538 -1.73 3.86 -14.34
CA ILE A 538 -2.33 2.61 -14.81
C ILE A 538 -3.72 2.44 -14.20
N ALA A 539 -3.85 2.54 -12.87
CA ALA A 539 -5.13 2.41 -12.16
C ALA A 539 -6.19 3.35 -12.74
N TRP A 540 -5.80 4.60 -12.98
CA TRP A 540 -6.65 5.62 -13.54
C TRP A 540 -7.07 5.35 -14.98
N ASN A 541 -6.12 5.04 -15.87
CA ASN A 541 -6.45 4.74 -17.26
C ASN A 541 -7.35 3.52 -17.40
N GLY A 542 -7.16 2.53 -16.53
CA GLY A 542 -8.06 1.39 -16.46
C GLY A 542 -9.49 1.80 -16.14
N ARG A 543 -9.67 2.66 -15.12
CA ARG A 543 -10.96 3.24 -14.77
C ARG A 543 -11.59 4.02 -15.92
N LEU A 544 -10.82 4.77 -16.71
CA LEU A 544 -11.32 5.49 -17.89
C LEU A 544 -11.84 4.56 -19.01
N ARG A 545 -11.41 3.29 -19.02
CA ARG A 545 -11.80 2.28 -20.02
C ARG A 545 -12.87 1.31 -19.50
N ALA A 546 -13.33 1.46 -18.25
CA ALA A 546 -14.32 0.59 -17.65
C ALA A 546 -15.70 0.76 -18.32
N THR A 547 -16.44 -0.35 -18.44
CA THR A 547 -17.77 -0.36 -19.07
C THR A 547 -18.94 -0.30 -18.06
N SER A 548 -18.64 -0.58 -16.79
CA SER A 548 -19.53 -0.46 -15.62
C SER A 548 -18.69 -0.04 -14.41
N TYR A 549 -19.36 0.53 -13.41
CA TYR A 549 -18.74 1.12 -12.22
C TYR A 549 -19.46 0.66 -10.95
N PRO A 550 -18.79 0.67 -9.78
CA PRO A 550 -19.44 0.42 -8.51
C PRO A 550 -20.58 1.39 -8.22
N LEU A 551 -21.65 0.90 -7.61
CA LEU A 551 -22.82 1.72 -7.31
C LEU A 551 -22.47 2.92 -6.43
N ARG A 552 -21.55 2.76 -5.46
CA ARG A 552 -21.00 3.85 -4.64
C ARG A 552 -20.37 5.02 -5.42
N GLU A 553 -20.06 4.87 -6.71
CA GLU A 553 -19.60 5.99 -7.56
C GLU A 553 -20.68 7.04 -7.81
N ILE A 554 -21.95 6.69 -7.59
CA ILE A 554 -23.08 7.60 -7.70
C ILE A 554 -23.09 8.53 -6.48
N VAL A 555 -23.03 9.84 -6.72
CA VAL A 555 -22.68 10.84 -5.69
C VAL A 555 -23.74 10.98 -4.59
N ASP A 556 -25.00 10.69 -4.87
CA ASP A 556 -26.12 10.77 -3.93
C ASP A 556 -26.71 9.39 -3.55
N LEU A 557 -25.95 8.33 -3.80
CA LEU A 557 -26.25 6.96 -3.36
C LEU A 557 -25.52 6.71 -2.03
N ASP A 558 -26.29 6.45 -0.98
CA ASP A 558 -25.80 6.14 0.37
C ASP A 558 -25.62 4.62 0.57
N ALA A 559 -24.89 4.22 1.63
CA ALA A 559 -24.55 2.82 1.87
C ALA A 559 -25.79 1.92 2.07
N ASP A 560 -26.85 2.43 2.70
CA ASP A 560 -28.09 1.69 2.92
C ASP A 560 -28.81 1.43 1.59
N ALA A 561 -28.84 2.42 0.70
CA ALA A 561 -29.35 2.27 -0.66
C ALA A 561 -28.49 1.31 -1.50
N GLU A 562 -27.16 1.36 -1.37
CA GLU A 562 -26.25 0.42 -2.03
C GLU A 562 -26.53 -1.03 -1.61
N ASP A 563 -26.65 -1.27 -0.30
CA ASP A 563 -26.95 -2.60 0.23
C ASP A 563 -28.33 -3.10 -0.21
N ALA A 564 -29.33 -2.22 -0.28
CA ALA A 564 -30.64 -2.57 -0.80
C ALA A 564 -30.59 -2.95 -2.29
N LEU A 565 -29.82 -2.22 -3.10
CA LEU A 565 -29.59 -2.55 -4.51
C LEU A 565 -28.84 -3.89 -4.67
N HIS A 566 -27.79 -4.12 -3.87
CA HIS A 566 -27.08 -5.40 -3.82
C HIS A 566 -28.00 -6.56 -3.45
N ALA A 567 -28.90 -6.38 -2.49
CA ALA A 567 -29.89 -7.39 -2.10
C ALA A 567 -30.90 -7.69 -3.22
N ALA A 568 -31.14 -6.72 -4.11
CA ALA A 568 -31.93 -6.88 -5.33
C ALA A 568 -31.11 -7.40 -6.54
N ASP A 569 -29.88 -7.89 -6.29
CA ASP A 569 -28.92 -8.36 -7.30
C ASP A 569 -28.49 -7.29 -8.33
N ILE A 570 -28.62 -6.02 -7.97
CA ILE A 570 -28.13 -4.88 -8.73
C ILE A 570 -26.78 -4.51 -8.12
N ARG A 571 -25.69 -4.97 -8.75
CA ARG A 571 -24.33 -4.87 -8.17
C ARG A 571 -23.48 -3.74 -8.72
N ASP A 572 -23.80 -3.22 -9.89
CA ASP A 572 -23.02 -2.18 -10.55
C ASP A 572 -23.91 -1.22 -11.35
N THR A 573 -23.33 -0.14 -11.86
CA THR A 573 -24.05 0.84 -12.68
C THR A 573 -24.62 0.24 -13.96
N GLY A 574 -24.01 -0.81 -14.51
CA GLY A 574 -24.52 -1.53 -15.67
C GLY A 574 -25.79 -2.32 -15.33
N ALA A 575 -25.79 -3.07 -14.23
CA ALA A 575 -26.94 -3.78 -13.70
C ALA A 575 -28.09 -2.82 -13.34
N LEU A 576 -27.77 -1.65 -12.76
CA LEU A 576 -28.75 -0.62 -12.45
C LEU A 576 -29.44 -0.11 -13.72
N LEU A 577 -28.65 0.23 -14.74
CA LEU A 577 -29.18 0.68 -16.03
C LEU A 577 -30.02 -0.40 -16.71
N ALA A 578 -29.58 -1.67 -16.67
CA ALA A 578 -30.32 -2.79 -17.22
C ALA A 578 -31.66 -3.00 -16.50
N ALA A 579 -31.68 -2.93 -15.17
CA ALA A 579 -32.89 -3.05 -14.36
C ALA A 579 -33.89 -1.93 -14.65
N ILE A 580 -33.39 -0.70 -14.87
CA ILE A 580 -34.24 0.47 -15.15
C ILE A 580 -34.76 0.50 -16.58
N ALA A 581 -34.01 -0.06 -17.55
CA ALA A 581 -34.43 -0.18 -18.94
C ALA A 581 -35.62 -1.15 -19.13
N ALA A 582 -35.92 -2.01 -18.15
CA ALA A 582 -37.08 -2.88 -18.18
C ALA A 582 -38.40 -2.10 -18.05
N VAL A 583 -39.51 -2.69 -18.51
CA VAL A 583 -40.86 -2.15 -18.32
C VAL A 583 -41.11 -1.95 -16.82
N ASP A 584 -41.56 -0.75 -16.45
CA ASP A 584 -41.74 -0.28 -15.07
C ASP A 584 -40.50 -0.44 -14.17
N GLY A 585 -39.30 -0.49 -14.78
CA GLY A 585 -38.04 -0.84 -14.12
C GLY A 585 -37.76 -0.02 -12.86
N ALA A 586 -37.86 1.30 -12.92
CA ALA A 586 -37.66 2.17 -11.75
C ALA A 586 -38.67 1.90 -10.61
N ALA A 587 -39.92 1.57 -10.94
CA ALA A 587 -40.94 1.23 -9.94
C ALA A 587 -40.67 -0.16 -9.32
N ARG A 588 -40.19 -1.11 -10.12
CA ARG A 588 -39.79 -2.45 -9.65
C ARG A 588 -38.57 -2.38 -8.74
N VAL A 589 -37.55 -1.61 -9.11
CA VAL A 589 -36.37 -1.39 -8.28
C VAL A 589 -36.78 -0.70 -6.97
N ALA A 590 -37.67 0.30 -7.02
CA ALA A 590 -38.20 0.95 -5.83
C ALA A 590 -38.92 -0.04 -4.89
N ALA A 591 -39.75 -0.93 -5.45
CA ALA A 591 -40.45 -1.95 -4.68
C ALA A 591 -39.50 -2.97 -4.03
N LEU A 592 -38.42 -3.35 -4.70
CA LEU A 592 -37.42 -4.30 -4.19
C LEU A 592 -36.50 -3.70 -3.13
N THR A 593 -36.20 -2.40 -3.24
CA THR A 593 -35.17 -1.73 -2.42
C THR A 593 -35.73 -0.80 -1.35
N GLY A 594 -37.03 -0.48 -1.41
CA GLY A 594 -37.64 0.53 -0.54
C GLY A 594 -37.22 1.96 -0.86
N GLN A 595 -36.51 2.19 -1.97
CA GLN A 595 -35.99 3.51 -2.36
C GLN A 595 -37.01 4.31 -3.19
N ASP A 596 -36.92 5.63 -3.11
CA ASP A 596 -37.79 6.52 -3.89
C ASP A 596 -37.53 6.40 -5.40
N PRO A 597 -38.57 6.22 -6.25
CA PRO A 597 -38.41 6.07 -7.69
C PRO A 597 -37.69 7.25 -8.37
N SER A 598 -37.81 8.47 -7.84
CA SER A 598 -37.10 9.63 -8.39
C SER A 598 -35.60 9.59 -8.06
N ARG A 599 -35.22 9.10 -6.88
CA ARG A 599 -33.81 8.84 -6.52
C ARG A 599 -33.21 7.81 -7.47
N ILE A 600 -33.90 6.68 -7.68
CA ILE A 600 -33.45 5.61 -8.57
C ILE A 600 -33.21 6.13 -9.99
N ARG A 601 -34.11 6.98 -10.52
CA ARG A 601 -33.91 7.59 -11.84
C ARG A 601 -32.70 8.51 -11.89
N ARG A 602 -32.47 9.34 -10.86
CA ARG A 602 -31.27 10.19 -10.78
C ARG A 602 -29.98 9.37 -10.71
N TRP A 603 -30.00 8.26 -9.98
CA TRP A 603 -28.89 7.31 -9.94
C TRP A 603 -28.65 6.70 -11.33
N ALA A 604 -29.70 6.36 -12.06
CA ALA A 604 -29.62 5.89 -13.45
C ALA A 604 -29.01 6.94 -14.40
N GLU A 605 -29.40 8.20 -14.26
CA GLU A 605 -28.87 9.31 -15.06
C GLU A 605 -27.36 9.45 -14.85
N GLN A 606 -26.91 9.46 -13.58
CA GLN A 606 -25.47 9.46 -13.25
C GLN A 606 -24.77 8.21 -13.78
N ALA A 607 -25.34 7.03 -13.56
CA ALA A 607 -24.83 5.75 -14.07
C ALA A 607 -24.67 5.76 -15.61
N GLY A 608 -25.61 6.38 -16.33
CA GLY A 608 -25.56 6.52 -17.78
C GLY A 608 -24.41 7.43 -18.24
N LEU A 609 -24.18 8.54 -17.53
CA LEU A 609 -23.08 9.47 -17.80
C LEU A 609 -21.70 8.85 -17.48
N LEU A 610 -21.60 8.06 -16.40
CA LEU A 610 -20.37 7.35 -16.04
C LEU A 610 -19.86 6.43 -17.15
N ARG A 611 -20.74 5.93 -18.03
CA ARG A 611 -20.35 5.09 -19.18
C ARG A 611 -19.64 5.85 -20.30
N VAL A 612 -19.62 7.18 -20.26
CA VAL A 612 -18.86 7.98 -21.22
C VAL A 612 -17.40 8.02 -20.75
N PRO A 613 -16.43 7.55 -21.56
CA PRO A 613 -15.02 7.55 -21.20
C PRO A 613 -14.55 8.93 -20.73
N GLY A 614 -13.89 8.98 -19.58
CA GLY A 614 -13.41 10.25 -18.99
C GLY A 614 -14.31 10.86 -17.92
N ILE A 615 -15.57 10.41 -17.77
CA ILE A 615 -16.52 10.95 -16.79
C ILE A 615 -16.48 10.10 -15.52
N LEU A 616 -16.31 10.77 -14.37
CA LEU A 616 -16.31 10.16 -13.03
C LEU A 616 -17.51 10.59 -12.20
N GLY A 617 -17.63 10.07 -10.97
CA GLY A 617 -18.80 10.29 -10.11
C GLY A 617 -19.13 11.77 -9.90
N ASP A 618 -18.13 12.56 -9.51
CA ASP A 618 -18.23 14.02 -9.35
C ASP A 618 -18.53 14.73 -10.68
N ASP A 619 -17.94 14.31 -11.79
CA ASP A 619 -18.24 14.87 -13.12
C ASP A 619 -19.68 14.59 -13.54
N ALA A 620 -20.16 13.36 -13.35
CA ALA A 620 -21.52 12.97 -13.66
C ALA A 620 -22.51 13.77 -12.81
N HIS A 621 -22.17 14.02 -11.55
CA HIS A 621 -22.94 14.88 -10.66
C HIS A 621 -22.94 16.35 -11.11
N LEU A 622 -21.78 16.89 -11.48
CA LEU A 622 -21.64 18.26 -12.01
C LEU A 622 -22.34 18.44 -13.36
N LEU A 623 -22.29 17.43 -14.24
CA LEU A 623 -23.01 17.40 -15.50
C LEU A 623 -24.52 17.45 -15.26
N ALA A 624 -25.02 16.66 -14.32
CA ALA A 624 -26.43 16.69 -13.93
C ALA A 624 -26.83 18.08 -13.41
N ALA A 625 -25.99 18.72 -12.59
CA ALA A 625 -26.19 20.09 -12.12
C ALA A 625 -26.10 21.14 -13.26
N ALA A 626 -25.30 20.88 -14.28
CA ALA A 626 -25.20 21.67 -15.52
C ALA A 626 -26.36 21.43 -16.50
N GLY A 627 -27.34 20.61 -16.12
CA GLY A 627 -28.52 20.28 -16.93
C GLY A 627 -28.31 19.16 -17.96
N ILE A 628 -27.22 18.41 -17.85
CA ILE A 628 -26.88 17.27 -18.70
C ILE A 628 -27.14 15.98 -17.93
N ARG A 629 -28.20 15.25 -18.27
CA ARG A 629 -28.65 14.04 -17.55
C ARG A 629 -28.50 12.75 -18.34
N THR A 630 -28.28 12.85 -19.65
CA THR A 630 -28.12 11.68 -20.52
C THR A 630 -26.93 11.85 -21.45
N ARG A 631 -26.42 10.72 -21.95
CA ARG A 631 -25.35 10.68 -22.94
C ARG A 631 -25.76 11.41 -24.23
N GLU A 632 -27.01 11.32 -24.65
CA GLU A 632 -27.51 11.99 -25.85
C GLU A 632 -27.56 13.51 -25.69
N GLN A 633 -27.91 14.00 -24.50
CA GLN A 633 -27.85 15.43 -24.19
C GLN A 633 -26.40 15.93 -24.20
N LEU A 634 -25.49 15.15 -23.62
CA LEU A 634 -24.07 15.45 -23.63
C LEU A 634 -23.54 15.53 -25.07
N ALA A 635 -23.82 14.54 -25.91
CA ALA A 635 -23.40 14.47 -27.30
C ALA A 635 -23.88 15.66 -28.16
N ARG A 636 -25.03 16.25 -27.83
CA ARG A 636 -25.63 17.39 -28.56
C ARG A 636 -25.18 18.76 -28.06
N THR A 637 -24.47 18.83 -26.93
CA THR A 637 -24.08 20.10 -26.32
C THR A 637 -22.75 20.58 -26.92
N ALA A 638 -22.67 21.85 -27.31
CA ALA A 638 -21.42 22.41 -27.83
C ALA A 638 -20.31 22.37 -26.74
N PRO A 639 -19.08 21.91 -27.01
CA PRO A 639 -18.05 21.75 -25.99
C PRO A 639 -17.72 23.01 -25.17
N ALA A 640 -17.68 24.17 -25.84
CA ALA A 640 -17.43 25.46 -25.18
C ALA A 640 -18.60 25.88 -24.28
N GLU A 641 -19.84 25.59 -24.69
CA GLU A 641 -21.02 25.82 -23.88
C GLU A 641 -21.03 24.90 -22.65
N LEU A 642 -20.74 23.61 -22.85
CA LEU A 642 -20.64 22.64 -21.78
C LEU A 642 -19.62 23.06 -20.72
N HIS A 643 -18.44 23.51 -21.15
CA HIS A 643 -17.39 24.00 -20.26
C HIS A 643 -17.88 25.15 -19.38
N VAL A 644 -18.54 26.16 -19.95
CA VAL A 644 -19.10 27.27 -19.18
C VAL A 644 -20.19 26.81 -18.21
N ARG A 645 -21.07 25.89 -18.63
CA ARG A 645 -22.13 25.35 -17.76
C ARG A 645 -21.53 24.57 -16.58
N MET A 646 -20.50 23.76 -16.82
CA MET A 646 -19.79 23.02 -15.78
C MET A 646 -19.12 23.95 -14.75
N LEU A 647 -18.43 25.00 -15.21
CA LEU A 647 -17.82 25.98 -14.30
C LEU A 647 -18.87 26.70 -13.44
N ARG A 648 -20.05 27.01 -14.00
CA ARG A 648 -21.17 27.57 -13.22
C ARG A 648 -21.72 26.55 -12.22
N ALA A 649 -21.98 25.32 -12.64
CA ALA A 649 -22.46 24.27 -11.76
C ALA A 649 -21.50 24.01 -10.59
N ALA A 650 -20.18 23.99 -10.85
CA ALA A 650 -19.16 23.86 -9.83
C ALA A 650 -19.18 25.05 -8.85
N LYS A 651 -19.33 26.28 -9.36
CA LYS A 651 -19.49 27.48 -8.52
C LYS A 651 -20.75 27.42 -7.65
N ASP A 652 -21.88 27.03 -8.22
CA ASP A 652 -23.18 26.96 -7.53
C ASP A 652 -23.16 25.88 -6.44
N LEU A 653 -22.49 24.75 -6.71
CA LEU A 653 -22.25 23.67 -5.74
C LEU A 653 -21.08 23.96 -4.79
N LYS A 654 -20.43 25.12 -4.91
CA LYS A 654 -19.28 25.55 -4.08
C LYS A 654 -18.12 24.55 -4.08
N VAL A 655 -17.85 23.95 -5.25
CA VAL A 655 -16.69 23.06 -5.43
C VAL A 655 -15.42 23.91 -5.40
N ALA A 656 -14.63 23.74 -4.33
CA ALA A 656 -13.36 24.44 -4.16
C ALA A 656 -12.34 24.00 -5.21
N ASP A 657 -11.58 24.97 -5.73
CA ASP A 657 -10.46 24.76 -6.67
C ASP A 657 -10.81 23.89 -7.89
N PHE A 658 -12.08 23.92 -8.33
CA PHE A 658 -12.50 23.21 -9.53
C PHE A 658 -11.88 23.85 -10.78
N ALA A 659 -10.99 23.11 -11.41
CA ALA A 659 -10.42 23.43 -12.71
C ALA A 659 -10.84 22.37 -13.73
N LEU A 660 -11.32 22.81 -14.89
CA LEU A 660 -11.68 21.93 -15.99
C LEU A 660 -11.10 22.54 -17.27
N GLU A 661 -10.25 21.83 -17.99
CA GLU A 661 -9.71 22.33 -19.25
C GLU A 661 -10.74 22.20 -20.40
N PRO A 662 -10.77 23.12 -21.39
CA PRO A 662 -11.71 23.05 -22.51
C PRO A 662 -11.58 21.78 -23.40
N ASN A 663 -10.39 21.18 -23.44
CA ASN A 663 -10.16 19.91 -24.15
C ASN A 663 -10.92 18.73 -23.50
N VAL A 664 -11.17 18.76 -22.19
CA VAL A 664 -11.88 17.70 -21.45
C VAL A 664 -13.33 17.64 -21.90
N THR A 665 -14.02 18.77 -21.93
CA THR A 665 -15.42 18.81 -22.40
C THR A 665 -15.54 18.46 -23.88
N THR A 666 -14.54 18.82 -24.68
CA THR A 666 -14.45 18.38 -26.08
C THR A 666 -14.35 16.87 -26.19
N GLY A 667 -13.48 16.24 -25.38
CA GLY A 667 -13.32 14.79 -25.33
C GLY A 667 -14.58 14.07 -24.87
N TRP A 668 -15.29 14.57 -23.85
CA TRP A 668 -16.54 13.99 -23.37
C TRP A 668 -17.67 14.07 -24.40
N VAL A 669 -17.86 15.22 -25.06
CA VAL A 669 -18.89 15.37 -26.11
C VAL A 669 -18.61 14.44 -27.29
N ALA A 670 -17.34 14.33 -27.71
CA ALA A 670 -16.95 13.40 -28.77
C ALA A 670 -17.19 11.93 -28.37
N SER A 671 -16.79 11.56 -27.15
CA SER A 671 -16.96 10.18 -26.64
C SER A 671 -18.41 9.82 -26.36
N ALA A 672 -19.27 10.79 -26.08
CA ALA A 672 -20.71 10.57 -25.95
C ALA A 672 -21.39 10.34 -27.30
N SER A 673 -20.82 10.88 -28.39
CA SER A 673 -21.35 10.83 -29.76
C SER A 673 -20.99 9.54 -30.52
N ASN A 674 -19.83 8.97 -30.22
CA ASN A 674 -19.42 7.61 -30.62
C ASN A 674 -20.08 6.61 -29.68
#